data_AF-A0A957S668-F1
#
_entry.id   AF-A0A957S668-F1
#
_cell.length_a   1.000
_cell.length_b   1.000
_cell.length_c   1.000
_cell.angle_alpha   90.00
_cell.angle_beta   90.00
_cell.angle_gamma   90.00
#
_symmetry.space_group_name_H-M   'P 1'
#
loop_
_entity.id
_entity.type
_entity.pdbx_description
1 polymer ?
#
loop_
_entity_poly.entity_id
_entity_poly.type
_entity_poly.pdbx_seq_one_letter_code
_entity_poly.pdbx_strand_id
1 'polypeptide(L)'
;MPDQLSSEFRQLLETVLQLISQLGNVGNLIILLIPVGIIGAWRWGVWLMRKLIGARYRPQEPINSGLTTSVVVPVYNEEPELFRRALESWARNGPDEIIAVIDYTDEDCIREFNEFAKIFPSAKLIVTRKPGKRPALADGMLAASCDIVALVDSDTVWEEDVLTKVVTPFLDPEVGGVGPRQNVLNPSSLAQRLFDVYLDLRYLDEIRFLAAAGDALTCISGRTAVYRREAVLPLLDKLVNERFMGQQVISGDDKSLTHLVQGAGWKVRYQGNARVYTPGAIKMSTFLRQRLRWSRNSWRADLKAIFSGWLWRRPALAFQLLDRLVQPVTTLIAPTYFILSIYYQQYFTTIILLAWWLISRTVKIWGHLQRRRSSIIVLPAYIIFSYFFALQRIYAFFTMNQQGWITRWDEGRMKQMGRLRMIAGYAVTGVVVFLLASVINFSYNQQLLLASTFDPLIYRTEERLPDYNYEEAVLHTMPREAPVQAMGAIDVNTGKTSYLLGEGDTPERLARKYGVDPAAITAPDGEWKVGATVQIQLPFMEPEAYRTALMQPLSNASGPAEASELSIRYRPESNRITVSGWSQVVDIPAIHDAIGDESLLAYEGNGIYLLKTNLELKRHTTLLIEKPGVAWLKLKSDPSDTVRIFGDSGNIYISGSRITSWDTNTNDFDYDVEDGRSHIRVNNARMDVVGAEVSHLGQPLTAASGGGVYGLAWRIENASRFGEELATGYVVDSYVHDNYIGFYTFGATGMIVRNSEFSHNKSYGLDPHDDSNNFIVENNYVHDNGNHGIIFSRRCVNNVIRNNRSIDNALHGIMLDRDSNSNSIYGNFTSGNRDGIALWRSAKNLVYENEIVANQRGVRLNKRSTDNAIYNNKIVDTSQYGIYLYTEAFRNWFYDNELTNNQTGVYIKSYENYIFNNTVTGSQRGFHLTEESSGNEIARNVIVGNDTGMYLKTSPNEFIANNIFQTDQSNRINIQLTKRWTSGGGAFFHFKSPGEVWSGLWEQPQTDDGNWMTVFLAR
;
A
#
# COMPACT_ATOMS: atom_id res chain seq x y z
N MET A 1 9.92 -8.83 55.64
CA MET A 1 10.21 -7.87 54.55
C MET A 1 10.68 -8.56 53.24
N PRO A 2 9.89 -9.46 52.61
CA PRO A 2 10.08 -9.80 51.19
C PRO A 2 9.04 -9.15 50.25
N ASP A 3 7.92 -8.66 50.78
CA ASP A 3 6.75 -8.36 49.93
C ASP A 3 6.80 -7.01 49.19
N GLN A 4 7.56 -6.02 49.70
CA GLN A 4 7.71 -4.71 49.03
C GLN A 4 8.60 -4.75 47.79
N LEU A 5 9.59 -5.64 47.73
CA LEU A 5 10.41 -5.84 46.53
C LEU A 5 9.61 -6.48 45.38
N SER A 6 8.49 -7.16 45.67
CA SER A 6 7.64 -7.81 44.68
C SER A 6 6.65 -6.85 43.99
N SER A 7 6.17 -5.82 44.69
CA SER A 7 5.20 -4.86 44.14
C SER A 7 5.87 -3.85 43.22
N GLU A 8 7.06 -3.37 43.57
CA GLU A 8 7.85 -2.48 42.71
C GLU A 8 8.31 -3.21 41.44
N PHE A 9 8.66 -4.50 41.55
CA PHE A 9 9.02 -5.32 40.39
C PHE A 9 7.83 -5.60 39.46
N ARG A 10 6.62 -5.83 40.00
CA ARG A 10 5.39 -5.97 39.21
C ARG A 10 4.99 -4.68 38.50
N GLN A 11 5.12 -3.53 39.16
CA GLN A 11 4.81 -2.23 38.59
C GLN A 11 5.80 -1.82 37.49
N LEU A 12 7.08 -2.20 37.65
CA LEU A 12 8.08 -2.09 36.59
C LEU A 12 7.75 -3.03 35.41
N LEU A 13 7.34 -4.27 35.68
CA LEU A 13 6.96 -5.25 34.66
C LEU A 13 5.71 -4.83 33.88
N GLU A 14 4.68 -4.28 34.53
CA GLU A 14 3.49 -3.73 33.88
C GLU A 14 3.79 -2.48 33.03
N THR A 15 4.69 -1.62 33.50
CA THR A 15 5.13 -0.45 32.73
C THR A 15 5.96 -0.88 31.51
N VAL A 16 6.80 -1.90 31.66
CA VAL A 16 7.57 -2.52 30.56
C VAL A 16 6.64 -3.24 29.58
N LEU A 17 5.60 -3.95 30.05
CA LEU A 17 4.60 -4.61 29.21
C LEU A 17 3.69 -3.61 28.48
N GLN A 18 3.37 -2.45 29.08
CA GLN A 18 2.70 -1.33 28.38
C GLN A 18 3.60 -0.66 27.33
N LEU A 19 4.90 -0.53 27.59
CA LEU A 19 5.85 -0.09 26.57
C LEU A 19 6.02 -1.13 25.45
N ILE A 20 6.01 -2.43 25.77
CA ILE A 20 6.08 -3.54 24.80
C ILE A 20 4.79 -3.64 23.96
N SER A 21 3.61 -3.37 24.53
CA SER A 21 2.36 -3.31 23.75
C SER A 21 2.28 -2.06 22.86
N GLN A 22 2.86 -0.94 23.28
CA GLN A 22 3.08 0.22 22.40
C GLN A 22 4.15 -0.05 21.33
N LEU A 23 5.13 -0.93 21.59
CA LEU A 23 6.09 -1.44 20.60
C LEU A 23 5.44 -2.38 19.57
N GLY A 24 4.27 -2.97 19.85
CA GLY A 24 3.44 -3.65 18.83
C GLY A 24 2.92 -2.70 17.74
N ASN A 25 2.63 -1.44 18.09
CA ASN A 25 2.36 -0.34 17.14
C ASN A 25 3.63 0.19 16.45
N VAL A 26 4.81 -0.18 16.93
CA VAL A 26 6.08 0.25 16.34
C VAL A 26 6.38 -0.49 15.04
N GLY A 27 5.80 -1.66 14.76
CA GLY A 27 5.90 -2.31 13.45
C GLY A 27 5.31 -1.47 12.30
N ASN A 28 4.07 -0.99 12.47
CA ASN A 28 3.40 -0.10 11.49
C ASN A 28 4.02 1.30 11.45
N LEU A 29 4.46 1.81 12.61
CA LEU A 29 5.18 3.07 12.72
C LEU A 29 6.55 3.01 12.04
N ILE A 30 7.30 1.89 12.15
CA ILE A 30 8.59 1.67 11.48
C ILE A 30 8.37 1.64 9.97
N ILE A 31 7.40 0.87 9.47
CA ILE A 31 7.13 0.79 8.02
C ILE A 31 6.76 2.17 7.45
N LEU A 32 5.95 2.94 8.17
CA LEU A 32 5.58 4.31 7.79
C LEU A 32 6.75 5.30 7.86
N LEU A 33 7.58 5.18 8.89
CA LEU A 33 8.73 6.04 9.12
C LEU A 33 9.96 5.60 8.33
N ILE A 34 10.00 4.44 7.66
CA ILE A 34 11.14 3.99 6.87
C ILE A 34 11.42 4.96 5.71
N PRO A 35 10.47 5.35 4.83
CA PRO A 35 10.75 6.31 3.77
C PRO A 35 11.17 7.68 4.32
N VAL A 36 10.47 8.17 5.35
CA VAL A 36 10.82 9.42 6.05
C VAL A 36 12.18 9.32 6.74
N GLY A 37 12.54 8.13 7.22
CA GLY A 37 13.75 7.77 7.92
C GLY A 37 14.94 7.60 6.99
N ILE A 38 14.75 7.03 5.79
CA ILE A 38 15.76 6.93 4.73
C ILE A 38 16.07 8.33 4.20
N ILE A 39 15.03 9.11 3.85
CA ILE A 39 15.21 10.49 3.38
C ILE A 39 15.76 11.35 4.52
N GLY A 40 15.29 11.13 5.74
CA GLY A 40 15.81 11.74 6.96
C GLY A 40 17.29 11.45 7.15
N ALA A 41 17.70 10.19 7.09
CA ALA A 41 19.07 9.72 7.20
C ALA A 41 19.95 10.29 6.09
N TRP A 42 19.45 10.35 4.84
CA TRP A 42 20.16 11.02 3.76
C TRP A 42 20.32 12.52 4.04
N ARG A 43 19.23 13.23 4.39
CA ARG A 43 19.28 14.67 4.67
C ARG A 43 20.19 15.01 5.84
N TRP A 44 20.20 14.18 6.88
CA TRP A 44 21.08 14.29 8.03
C TRP A 44 22.50 13.87 7.73
N GLY A 45 22.70 12.85 6.89
CA GLY A 45 24.00 12.45 6.37
C GLY A 45 24.65 13.56 5.56
N VAL A 46 23.91 14.21 4.66
CA VAL A 46 24.38 15.40 3.92
C VAL A 46 24.70 16.54 4.88
N TRP A 47 23.85 16.82 5.86
CA TRP A 47 24.12 17.86 6.85
C TRP A 47 25.37 17.54 7.69
N LEU A 48 25.50 16.30 8.16
CA LEU A 48 26.63 15.83 8.96
C LEU A 48 27.92 15.87 8.14
N MET A 49 27.90 15.39 6.90
CA MET A 49 29.02 15.48 5.98
C MET A 49 29.47 16.93 5.78
N ARG A 50 28.53 17.85 5.53
CA ARG A 50 28.83 19.29 5.46
C ARG A 50 29.43 19.83 6.74
N LYS A 51 28.91 19.42 7.91
CA LYS A 51 29.43 19.83 9.22
C LYS A 51 30.83 19.29 9.47
N LEU A 52 31.10 18.02 9.19
CA LEU A 52 32.40 17.38 9.40
C LEU A 52 33.47 17.96 8.47
N ILE A 53 33.15 18.13 7.18
CA ILE A 53 34.07 18.75 6.23
C ILE A 53 34.24 20.24 6.55
N GLY A 54 33.15 20.98 6.79
CA GLY A 54 33.18 22.38 7.17
C GLY A 54 33.88 22.65 8.51
N ALA A 55 33.95 21.67 9.42
CA ALA A 55 34.73 21.79 10.66
C ALA A 55 36.23 21.90 10.39
N ARG A 56 36.72 21.46 9.23
CA ARG A 56 38.10 21.65 8.78
C ARG A 56 38.39 23.06 8.27
N TYR A 57 37.36 23.84 7.93
CA TYR A 57 37.54 25.22 7.51
C TYR A 57 38.17 26.07 8.61
N ARG A 58 39.19 26.84 8.23
CA ARG A 58 39.80 27.91 9.02
C ARG A 58 39.86 29.19 8.16
N PRO A 59 39.41 30.34 8.67
CA PRO A 59 39.64 31.61 8.00
C PRO A 59 41.14 31.93 8.01
N GLN A 60 41.61 32.69 7.03
CA GLN A 60 42.98 33.18 7.01
C GLN A 60 43.13 34.33 8.02
N GLU A 61 44.22 34.37 8.78
CA GLU A 61 44.47 35.51 9.66
C GLU A 61 44.76 36.76 8.82
N PRO A 62 44.26 37.95 9.21
CA PRO A 62 44.43 39.16 8.42
C PRO A 62 45.90 39.53 8.31
N ILE A 63 46.38 39.70 7.08
CA ILE A 63 47.73 40.15 6.77
C ILE A 63 47.59 41.41 5.91
N ASN A 64 48.44 42.40 6.15
CA ASN A 64 48.54 43.54 5.24
C ASN A 64 49.09 43.05 3.89
N SER A 65 48.20 42.94 2.90
CA SER A 65 48.52 42.39 1.58
C SER A 65 49.27 43.37 0.67
N GLY A 66 49.21 44.67 0.97
CA GLY A 66 49.68 45.73 0.05
C GLY A 66 48.85 45.90 -1.22
N LEU A 67 47.78 45.11 -1.42
CA LEU A 67 46.89 45.22 -2.58
C LEU A 67 45.94 46.41 -2.41
N THR A 68 45.86 47.25 -3.44
CA THR A 68 44.94 48.37 -3.46
C THR A 68 43.50 47.89 -3.65
N THR A 69 42.51 48.58 -3.07
CA THR A 69 41.09 48.21 -3.17
C THR A 69 40.15 49.37 -3.51
N SER A 70 39.36 49.18 -4.57
CA SER A 70 38.22 50.04 -4.92
C SER A 70 36.93 49.46 -4.37
N VAL A 71 36.13 50.26 -3.65
CA VAL A 71 34.74 49.92 -3.33
C VAL A 71 33.84 50.46 -4.42
N VAL A 72 32.97 49.63 -5.00
CA VAL A 72 32.00 50.02 -6.03
C VAL A 72 30.60 49.74 -5.52
N VAL A 73 29.77 50.79 -5.49
CA VAL A 73 28.41 50.72 -4.96
C VAL A 73 27.40 51.26 -5.98
N PRO A 74 26.53 50.43 -6.56
CA PRO A 74 25.36 50.91 -7.29
C PRO A 74 24.27 51.35 -6.31
N VAL A 75 23.71 52.55 -6.51
CA VAL A 75 22.70 53.13 -5.62
C VAL A 75 21.44 53.47 -6.41
N TYR A 76 20.28 53.07 -5.88
CA TYR A 76 19.00 53.37 -6.49
C TYR A 76 17.85 53.40 -5.48
N ASN A 77 17.27 54.59 -5.31
CA ASN A 77 16.18 54.90 -4.40
C ASN A 77 16.42 54.24 -3.03
N GLU A 78 17.58 54.53 -2.44
CA GLU A 78 17.97 54.05 -1.11
C GLU A 78 17.49 55.02 -0.03
N GLU A 79 17.37 54.58 1.22
CA GLU A 79 17.21 55.53 2.31
C GLU A 79 18.52 56.33 2.53
N PRO A 80 18.50 57.67 2.44
CA PRO A 80 19.71 58.50 2.56
C PRO A 80 20.52 58.26 3.84
N GLU A 81 19.83 58.14 4.97
CA GLU A 81 20.44 57.91 6.29
C GLU A 81 21.20 56.58 6.36
N LEU A 82 20.57 55.51 5.87
CA LEU A 82 21.17 54.18 5.82
C LEU A 82 22.36 54.14 4.86
N PHE A 83 22.24 54.80 3.71
CA PHE A 83 23.33 54.90 2.74
C PHE A 83 24.53 55.65 3.32
N ARG A 84 24.30 56.77 4.01
CA ARG A 84 25.36 57.51 4.71
C ARG A 84 26.07 56.65 5.76
N ARG A 85 25.31 55.90 6.58
CA ARG A 85 25.89 54.97 7.57
C ARG A 85 26.73 53.87 6.93
N ALA A 86 26.33 53.39 5.75
CA ALA A 86 27.08 52.41 4.99
C ALA A 86 28.40 53.00 4.46
N LEU A 87 28.36 54.18 3.84
CA LEU A 87 29.54 54.93 3.38
C LEU A 87 30.58 55.14 4.49
N GLU A 88 30.14 55.64 5.64
CA GLU A 88 31.00 55.86 6.81
C GLU A 88 31.66 54.55 7.30
N SER A 89 30.96 53.42 7.19
CA SER A 89 31.50 52.11 7.61
C SER A 89 32.58 51.58 6.65
N TRP A 90 32.42 51.83 5.34
CA TRP A 90 33.41 51.45 4.35
C TRP A 90 34.65 52.33 4.47
N ALA A 91 34.47 53.65 4.60
CA ALA A 91 35.57 54.59 4.83
C ALA A 91 36.43 54.22 6.04
N ARG A 92 35.79 53.83 7.15
CA ARG A 92 36.48 53.37 8.37
C ARG A 92 37.35 52.12 8.18
N ASN A 93 37.09 51.33 7.15
CA ASN A 93 37.90 50.16 6.79
C ASN A 93 39.09 50.51 5.87
N GLY A 94 39.24 51.77 5.47
CA GLY A 94 40.39 52.28 4.73
C GLY A 94 40.58 51.77 3.29
N PRO A 95 39.55 51.75 2.42
CA PRO A 95 39.75 51.49 0.99
C PRO A 95 40.50 52.66 0.32
N ASP A 96 41.18 52.39 -0.80
CA ASP A 96 41.89 53.42 -1.57
C ASP A 96 40.93 54.36 -2.31
N GLU A 97 39.78 53.84 -2.75
CA GLU A 97 38.73 54.63 -3.39
C GLU A 97 37.32 54.05 -3.17
N ILE A 98 36.31 54.92 -3.21
CA ILE A 98 34.88 54.53 -3.15
C ILE A 98 34.17 55.14 -4.36
N ILE A 99 33.61 54.31 -5.22
CA ILE A 99 32.94 54.70 -6.46
C ILE A 99 31.45 54.41 -6.33
N ALA A 100 30.63 55.46 -6.22
CA ALA A 100 29.18 55.33 -6.25
C ALA A 100 28.63 55.53 -7.66
N VAL A 101 27.85 54.57 -8.13
CA VAL A 101 27.13 54.65 -9.40
C VAL A 101 25.64 54.84 -9.08
N ILE A 102 25.19 56.09 -9.09
CA ILE A 102 23.86 56.48 -8.61
C ILE A 102 22.95 56.78 -9.80
N ASP A 103 21.73 56.26 -9.79
CA ASP A 103 20.74 56.63 -10.80
C ASP A 103 20.41 58.12 -10.71
N TYR A 104 20.28 58.78 -11.86
CA TYR A 104 20.01 60.22 -11.94
C TYR A 104 18.71 60.66 -11.24
N THR A 105 17.79 59.74 -10.91
CA THR A 105 16.53 60.05 -10.21
C THR A 105 16.64 60.07 -8.69
N ASP A 106 17.76 59.59 -8.11
CA ASP A 106 17.96 59.51 -6.66
C ASP A 106 18.72 60.73 -6.12
N GLU A 107 18.08 61.90 -6.21
CA GLU A 107 18.68 63.20 -5.85
C GLU A 107 19.14 63.27 -4.39
N ASP A 108 18.42 62.61 -3.48
CA ASP A 108 18.77 62.58 -2.06
C ASP A 108 20.06 61.80 -1.81
N CYS A 109 20.23 60.62 -2.42
CA CYS A 109 21.49 59.87 -2.28
C CYS A 109 22.66 60.53 -3.01
N ILE A 110 22.41 61.24 -4.12
CA ILE A 110 23.43 62.08 -4.78
C ILE A 110 23.91 63.17 -3.82
N ARG A 111 23.00 63.84 -3.12
CA ARG A 111 23.33 64.86 -2.11
C ARG A 111 24.15 64.28 -0.96
N GLU A 112 23.72 63.16 -0.38
CA GLU A 112 24.48 62.47 0.68
C GLU A 112 25.89 62.07 0.24
N PHE A 113 26.04 61.52 -0.98
CA PHE A 113 27.35 61.13 -1.49
C PHE A 113 28.26 62.34 -1.73
N ASN A 114 27.72 63.46 -2.22
CA ASN A 114 28.50 64.68 -2.40
C ASN A 114 28.97 65.26 -1.05
N GLU A 115 28.15 65.19 0.01
CA GLU A 115 28.60 65.57 1.35
C GLU A 115 29.68 64.62 1.87
N PHE A 116 29.53 63.31 1.65
CA PHE A 116 30.55 62.32 1.99
C PHE A 116 31.87 62.52 1.20
N ALA A 117 31.80 62.91 -0.07
CA ALA A 117 32.98 63.15 -0.90
C ALA A 117 33.83 64.34 -0.40
N LYS A 118 33.24 65.27 0.37
CA LYS A 118 34.01 66.34 1.03
C LYS A 118 34.93 65.82 2.14
N ILE A 119 34.55 64.71 2.79
CA ILE A 119 35.30 64.11 3.90
C ILE A 119 36.14 62.90 3.46
N PHE A 120 35.87 62.31 2.29
CA PHE A 120 36.62 61.20 1.72
C PHE A 120 37.11 61.56 0.30
N PRO A 121 38.33 62.12 0.14
CA PRO A 121 38.78 62.69 -1.13
C PRO A 121 38.83 61.72 -2.32
N SER A 122 39.02 60.42 -2.06
CA SER A 122 39.03 59.37 -3.10
C SER A 122 37.62 58.85 -3.45
N ALA A 123 36.56 59.57 -3.08
CA ALA A 123 35.19 59.25 -3.47
C ALA A 123 34.91 59.72 -4.91
N LYS A 124 34.39 58.82 -5.77
CA LYS A 124 34.03 59.11 -7.16
C LYS A 124 32.54 58.87 -7.38
N LEU A 125 31.84 59.88 -7.89
CA LEU A 125 30.43 59.78 -8.24
C LEU A 125 30.24 59.58 -9.75
N ILE A 126 29.50 58.56 -10.14
CA ILE A 126 29.03 58.33 -11.52
C ILE A 126 27.51 58.42 -11.50
N VAL A 127 26.95 59.50 -12.04
CA VAL A 127 25.49 59.63 -12.21
C VAL A 127 25.09 58.93 -13.51
N THR A 128 24.40 57.79 -13.40
CA THR A 128 24.02 56.98 -14.56
C THR A 128 22.58 57.22 -14.99
N ARG A 129 22.37 57.23 -16.32
CA ARG A 129 21.05 57.18 -16.96
C ARG A 129 20.74 55.80 -17.54
N LYS A 130 21.72 54.87 -17.53
CA LYS A 130 21.56 53.51 -18.04
C LYS A 130 20.77 52.69 -17.01
N PRO A 131 19.59 52.16 -17.35
CA PRO A 131 18.82 51.40 -16.40
C PRO A 131 19.44 50.01 -16.17
N GLY A 132 19.77 49.71 -14.93
CA GLY A 132 20.05 48.35 -14.45
C GLY A 132 21.21 48.30 -13.46
N LYS A 133 21.12 47.43 -12.44
CA LYS A 133 22.23 47.19 -11.50
C LYS A 133 23.48 46.64 -12.21
N ARG A 134 23.31 45.74 -13.20
CA ARG A 134 24.43 45.12 -13.93
C ARG A 134 25.24 46.14 -14.76
N PRO A 135 24.62 47.02 -15.57
CA PRO A 135 25.30 48.15 -16.18
C PRO A 135 26.00 49.06 -15.18
N ALA A 136 25.36 49.41 -14.06
CA ALA A 136 25.95 50.26 -13.02
C ALA A 136 27.19 49.62 -12.38
N LEU A 137 27.12 48.31 -12.07
CA LEU A 137 28.27 47.55 -11.58
C LEU A 137 29.40 47.48 -12.63
N ALA A 138 29.08 47.32 -13.91
CA ALA A 138 30.07 47.30 -14.99
C ALA A 138 30.76 48.66 -15.17
N ASP A 139 30.00 49.76 -15.20
CA ASP A 139 30.54 51.13 -15.29
C ASP A 139 31.43 51.43 -14.08
N GLY A 140 31.02 51.03 -12.87
CA GLY A 140 31.83 51.16 -11.66
C GLY A 140 33.10 50.30 -11.66
N MET A 141 33.04 49.05 -12.11
CA MET A 141 34.23 48.17 -12.25
C MET A 141 35.21 48.67 -13.32
N LEU A 142 34.72 49.31 -14.38
CA LEU A 142 35.57 49.93 -15.39
C LEU A 142 36.26 51.20 -14.87
N ALA A 143 35.58 51.97 -14.01
CA ALA A 143 36.13 53.15 -13.37
C ALA A 143 37.09 52.84 -12.21
N ALA A 144 36.98 51.64 -11.63
CA ALA A 144 37.88 51.15 -10.58
C ALA A 144 39.32 51.00 -11.11
N SER A 145 40.26 51.52 -10.34
CA SER A 145 41.68 51.59 -10.68
C SER A 145 42.57 50.63 -9.88
N CYS A 146 42.05 50.08 -8.78
CA CYS A 146 42.80 49.25 -7.86
C CYS A 146 42.87 47.77 -8.26
N ASP A 147 43.78 47.01 -7.63
CA ASP A 147 44.00 45.58 -7.88
C ASP A 147 42.75 44.74 -7.56
N ILE A 148 42.07 45.11 -6.47
CA ILE A 148 40.90 44.44 -5.94
C ILE A 148 39.69 45.38 -6.03
N VAL A 149 38.54 44.83 -6.38
CA VAL A 149 37.27 45.55 -6.44
C VAL A 149 36.26 44.89 -5.52
N ALA A 150 35.81 45.64 -4.51
CA ALA A 150 34.73 45.25 -3.61
C ALA A 150 33.41 45.81 -4.13
N LEU A 151 32.54 44.92 -4.62
CA LEU A 151 31.17 45.26 -5.02
C LEU A 151 30.26 45.22 -3.77
N VAL A 152 29.63 46.33 -3.42
CA VAL A 152 28.89 46.47 -2.16
C VAL A 152 27.48 46.99 -2.44
N ASP A 153 26.47 46.46 -1.73
CA ASP A 153 25.11 47.01 -1.80
C ASP A 153 25.03 48.30 -0.96
N SER A 154 24.25 49.29 -1.39
CA SER A 154 24.09 50.60 -0.76
C SER A 154 23.60 50.57 0.70
N ASP A 155 23.04 49.44 1.14
CA ASP A 155 22.49 49.22 2.48
C ASP A 155 23.41 48.42 3.42
N THR A 156 24.63 48.09 3.00
CA THR A 156 25.49 47.15 3.73
C THR A 156 26.54 47.86 4.58
N VAL A 157 26.52 47.61 5.90
CA VAL A 157 27.44 48.18 6.89
C VAL A 157 28.57 47.19 7.20
N TRP A 158 29.83 47.61 7.16
CA TRP A 158 30.97 46.77 7.51
C TRP A 158 31.30 46.81 9.01
N GLU A 159 31.73 45.68 9.58
CA GLU A 159 32.47 45.66 10.85
C GLU A 159 33.88 46.25 10.66
N GLU A 160 34.63 46.41 11.75
CA GLU A 160 36.04 46.79 11.68
C GLU A 160 36.91 45.68 11.05
N ASP A 161 37.95 46.10 10.34
CA ASP A 161 38.94 45.28 9.63
C ASP A 161 38.37 44.31 8.58
N VAL A 162 37.13 44.48 8.13
CA VAL A 162 36.52 43.66 7.07
C VAL A 162 37.39 43.66 5.83
N LEU A 163 37.86 44.84 5.39
CA LEU A 163 38.65 45.00 4.18
C LEU A 163 39.94 44.18 4.24
N THR A 164 40.75 44.38 5.27
CA THR A 164 42.01 43.64 5.47
C THR A 164 41.78 42.12 5.48
N LYS A 165 40.72 41.66 6.16
CA LYS A 165 40.37 40.24 6.22
C LYS A 165 40.00 39.67 4.85
N VAL A 166 39.15 40.35 4.07
CA VAL A 166 38.69 39.85 2.75
C VAL A 166 39.71 40.02 1.63
N VAL A 167 40.67 40.92 1.78
CA VAL A 167 41.75 41.09 0.80
C VAL A 167 42.86 40.05 0.99
N THR A 168 43.11 39.61 2.22
CA THR A 168 44.19 38.64 2.54
C THR A 168 44.21 37.39 1.63
N PRO A 169 43.08 36.73 1.29
CA PRO A 169 43.10 35.55 0.43
C PRO A 169 43.58 35.78 -1.01
N PHE A 170 43.64 37.04 -1.48
CA PHE A 170 44.17 37.38 -2.81
C PHE A 170 45.70 37.35 -2.89
N LEU A 171 46.39 37.10 -1.78
CA LEU A 171 47.81 36.73 -1.81
C LEU A 171 48.04 35.44 -2.62
N ASP A 172 47.04 34.56 -2.71
CA ASP A 172 47.02 33.48 -3.71
C ASP A 172 46.63 34.07 -5.08
N PRO A 173 47.55 34.07 -6.07
CA PRO A 173 47.30 34.65 -7.39
C PRO A 173 46.16 33.93 -8.13
N GLU A 174 45.81 32.69 -7.77
CA GLU A 174 44.72 31.96 -8.42
C GLU A 174 43.33 32.32 -7.86
N VAL A 175 43.26 33.14 -6.81
CA VAL A 175 42.00 33.60 -6.21
C VAL A 175 41.45 34.78 -7.01
N GLY A 176 40.27 34.57 -7.59
CA GLY A 176 39.53 35.57 -8.34
C GLY A 176 38.41 36.23 -7.54
N GLY A 177 37.94 35.63 -6.44
CA GLY A 177 36.89 36.22 -5.62
C GLY A 177 36.86 35.75 -4.17
N VAL A 178 36.44 36.64 -3.25
CA VAL A 178 36.35 36.41 -1.81
C VAL A 178 35.01 36.93 -1.28
N GLY A 179 34.33 36.11 -0.48
CA GLY A 179 33.10 36.51 0.21
C GLY A 179 33.28 36.63 1.73
N PRO A 180 32.80 37.70 2.38
CA PRO A 180 32.71 37.79 3.83
C PRO A 180 31.46 37.07 4.37
N ARG A 181 31.44 36.87 5.68
CA ARG A 181 30.24 36.46 6.42
C ARG A 181 29.22 37.61 6.41
N GLN A 182 27.95 37.26 6.24
CA GLN A 182 26.85 38.22 6.23
C GLN A 182 25.95 37.98 7.44
N ASN A 183 25.47 39.06 8.06
CA ASN A 183 24.51 39.03 9.16
C ASN A 183 23.45 40.12 9.01
N VAL A 184 22.34 40.00 9.74
CA VAL A 184 21.35 41.09 9.82
C VAL A 184 21.77 42.06 10.92
N LEU A 185 21.70 43.35 10.62
CA LEU A 185 21.95 44.42 11.59
C LEU A 185 20.79 44.45 12.59
N ASN A 186 21.10 44.18 13.87
CA ASN A 186 20.17 44.30 15.00
C ASN A 186 18.72 43.82 14.74
N PRO A 187 18.52 42.54 14.37
CA PRO A 187 17.21 42.05 13.96
C PRO A 187 16.20 42.12 15.10
N SER A 188 15.15 42.93 14.93
CA SER A 188 14.08 43.16 15.90
C SER A 188 12.77 42.51 15.46
N SER A 189 12.40 42.65 14.17
CA SER A 189 11.18 42.07 13.62
C SER A 189 11.31 40.55 13.37
N LEU A 190 10.16 39.86 13.27
CA LEU A 190 10.15 38.43 12.93
C LEU A 190 10.85 38.14 11.59
N ALA A 191 10.62 38.98 10.57
CA ALA A 191 11.22 38.82 9.25
C ALA A 191 12.75 38.98 9.30
N GLN A 192 13.25 40.00 10.02
CA GLN A 192 14.68 40.21 10.21
C GLN A 192 15.34 39.07 11.00
N ARG A 193 14.69 38.60 12.07
CA ARG A 193 15.21 37.48 12.87
C ARG A 193 15.27 36.18 12.06
N LEU A 194 14.23 35.88 11.29
CA LEU A 194 14.24 34.75 10.37
C LEU A 194 15.37 34.89 9.34
N PHE A 195 15.52 36.08 8.75
CA PHE A 195 16.56 36.32 7.77
C PHE A 195 17.95 36.07 8.36
N ASP A 196 18.22 36.52 9.58
CA ASP A 196 19.48 36.31 10.30
C ASP A 196 19.76 34.82 10.57
N VAL A 197 18.75 34.04 10.96
CA VAL A 197 18.87 32.58 11.11
C VAL A 197 19.32 31.93 9.79
N TYR A 198 18.71 32.31 8.67
CA TYR A 198 19.06 31.74 7.38
C TYR A 198 20.41 32.21 6.84
N LEU A 199 20.85 33.43 7.16
CA LEU A 199 22.21 33.88 6.86
C LEU A 199 23.23 33.04 7.64
N ASP A 200 23.01 32.82 8.93
CA ASP A 200 23.90 31.97 9.72
C ASP A 200 23.95 30.54 9.20
N LEU A 201 22.80 29.93 8.85
CA LEU A 201 22.80 28.60 8.22
C LEU A 201 23.59 28.58 6.91
N ARG A 202 23.50 29.65 6.09
CA ARG A 202 24.27 29.75 4.85
C ARG A 202 25.77 29.85 5.14
N TYR A 203 26.19 30.73 6.03
CA TYR A 203 27.60 31.06 6.22
C TYR A 203 28.34 30.15 7.21
N LEU A 204 27.66 29.63 8.21
CA LEU A 204 28.25 28.70 9.18
C LEU A 204 28.26 27.25 8.67
N ASP A 205 27.35 26.91 7.74
CA ASP A 205 27.19 25.53 7.27
C ASP A 205 27.53 25.40 5.78
N GLU A 206 26.72 25.97 4.87
CA GLU A 206 26.86 25.77 3.42
C GLU A 206 28.18 26.29 2.86
N ILE A 207 28.46 27.58 3.09
CA ILE A 207 29.65 28.24 2.55
C ILE A 207 30.92 27.72 3.22
N ARG A 208 30.84 27.45 4.53
CA ARG A 208 31.95 26.86 5.29
C ARG A 208 32.32 25.46 4.81
N PHE A 209 31.32 24.62 4.51
CA PHE A 209 31.52 23.32 3.88
C PHE A 209 32.22 23.48 2.54
N LEU A 210 31.69 24.33 1.66
CA LEU A 210 32.24 24.49 0.33
C LEU A 210 33.68 25.00 0.37
N ALA A 211 33.95 26.01 1.21
CA ALA A 211 35.29 26.55 1.39
C ALA A 211 36.30 25.54 1.96
N ALA A 212 35.86 24.53 2.72
CA ALA A 212 36.71 23.44 3.18
C ALA A 212 36.85 22.30 2.15
N ALA A 213 35.80 22.04 1.37
CA ALA A 213 35.75 20.94 0.40
C ALA A 213 36.43 21.30 -0.93
N GLY A 214 36.57 22.59 -1.23
CA GLY A 214 37.28 23.08 -2.40
C GLY A 214 37.16 24.58 -2.61
N ASP A 215 37.76 25.03 -3.70
CA ASP A 215 37.99 26.45 -3.93
C ASP A 215 36.85 27.09 -4.74
N ALA A 216 35.62 26.79 -4.35
CA ALA A 216 34.42 27.07 -5.12
C ALA A 216 33.20 27.32 -4.22
N LEU A 217 32.40 28.35 -4.52
CA LEU A 217 31.23 28.77 -3.73
C LEU A 217 29.96 28.86 -4.58
N THR A 218 28.79 28.68 -3.96
CA THR A 218 27.49 28.80 -4.68
C THR A 218 27.16 30.22 -5.11
N CYS A 219 27.66 31.23 -4.39
CA CYS A 219 27.49 32.66 -4.67
C CYS A 219 28.19 33.45 -3.58
N ILE A 220 29.05 34.39 -3.99
CA ILE A 220 29.46 35.51 -3.15
C ILE A 220 28.31 36.53 -3.18
N SER A 221 27.83 36.93 -2.01
CA SER A 221 26.65 37.80 -1.86
C SER A 221 26.93 39.22 -2.35
N GLY A 222 26.02 39.80 -3.14
CA GLY A 222 26.15 41.18 -3.65
C GLY A 222 26.28 42.26 -2.57
N ARG A 223 25.77 42.00 -1.35
CA ARG A 223 25.96 42.86 -0.17
C ARG A 223 27.42 43.26 0.01
N THR A 224 28.34 42.32 -0.15
CA THR A 224 29.77 42.59 -0.27
C THR A 224 30.40 41.41 -0.98
N ALA A 225 30.83 41.62 -2.22
CA ALA A 225 31.51 40.64 -3.04
C ALA A 225 32.82 41.22 -3.55
N VAL A 226 33.94 40.63 -3.13
CA VAL A 226 35.26 41.15 -3.45
C VAL A 226 35.85 40.30 -4.56
N TYR A 227 36.36 40.95 -5.60
CA TYR A 227 36.93 40.28 -6.75
C TYR A 227 38.26 40.88 -7.13
N ARG A 228 39.12 40.04 -7.71
CA ARG A 228 40.31 40.53 -8.39
C ARG A 228 39.87 41.24 -9.66
N ARG A 229 40.37 42.45 -9.91
CA ARG A 229 39.97 43.26 -11.06
C ARG A 229 40.19 42.51 -12.38
N GLU A 230 41.35 41.88 -12.55
CA GLU A 230 41.69 41.11 -13.75
C GLU A 230 40.77 39.90 -13.98
N ALA A 231 40.17 39.34 -12.92
CA ALA A 231 39.28 38.20 -13.03
C ALA A 231 37.88 38.60 -13.54
N VAL A 232 37.44 39.84 -13.30
CA VAL A 232 36.07 40.28 -13.62
C VAL A 232 35.96 41.11 -14.90
N LEU A 233 36.98 41.90 -15.25
CA LEU A 233 36.95 42.77 -16.43
C LEU A 233 36.65 42.01 -17.75
N PRO A 234 37.25 40.82 -18.02
CA PRO A 234 36.96 40.07 -19.24
C PRO A 234 35.54 39.47 -19.29
N LEU A 235 34.83 39.47 -18.16
CA LEU A 235 33.53 38.82 -17.99
C LEU A 235 32.36 39.80 -17.99
N LEU A 236 32.63 41.12 -18.03
CA LEU A 236 31.61 42.17 -17.96
C LEU A 236 30.57 42.05 -19.06
N ASP A 237 30.98 41.83 -20.31
CA ASP A 237 30.04 41.65 -21.43
C ASP A 237 29.11 40.45 -21.20
N LYS A 238 29.68 39.30 -20.78
CA LYS A 238 28.91 38.09 -20.45
C LYS A 238 27.95 38.31 -19.28
N LEU A 239 28.31 39.17 -18.32
CA LEU A 239 27.47 39.53 -17.18
C LEU A 239 26.32 40.45 -17.60
N VAL A 240 26.60 41.52 -18.34
CA VAL A 240 25.60 42.53 -18.75
C VAL A 240 24.64 41.97 -19.79
N ASN A 241 25.15 41.21 -20.75
CA ASN A 241 24.37 40.65 -21.86
C ASN A 241 23.90 39.21 -21.61
N GLU A 242 23.91 38.76 -20.35
CA GLU A 242 23.49 37.41 -20.00
C GLU A 242 22.06 37.13 -20.48
N ARG A 243 21.87 36.00 -21.17
CA ARG A 243 20.56 35.48 -21.54
C ARG A 243 20.27 34.12 -20.89
N PHE A 244 18.99 33.85 -20.67
CA PHE A 244 18.47 32.56 -20.25
C PHE A 244 17.11 32.33 -20.94
N MET A 245 16.96 31.19 -21.62
CA MET A 245 15.77 30.85 -22.44
C MET A 245 15.33 31.99 -23.38
N GLY A 246 16.30 32.61 -24.07
CA GLY A 246 16.07 33.69 -25.03
C GLY A 246 15.85 35.09 -24.43
N GLN A 247 15.63 35.20 -23.11
CA GLN A 247 15.38 36.48 -22.43
C GLN A 247 16.63 37.03 -21.75
N GLN A 248 16.79 38.36 -21.75
CA GLN A 248 17.87 39.05 -21.05
C GLN A 248 17.68 38.93 -19.53
N VAL A 249 18.75 38.60 -18.80
CA VAL A 249 18.73 38.46 -17.35
C VAL A 249 19.08 39.80 -16.70
N ILE A 250 18.14 40.35 -15.92
CA ILE A 250 18.26 41.71 -15.35
C ILE A 250 18.58 41.73 -13.84
N SER A 251 18.71 40.57 -13.20
CA SER A 251 19.00 40.46 -11.76
C SER A 251 19.74 39.17 -11.40
N GLY A 252 20.38 39.15 -10.23
CA GLY A 252 21.24 38.04 -9.79
C GLY A 252 22.66 38.17 -10.33
N ASP A 253 23.12 39.42 -10.40
CA ASP A 253 24.48 39.86 -10.72
C ASP A 253 25.53 39.11 -9.90
N ASP A 254 25.38 39.09 -8.59
CA ASP A 254 26.28 38.47 -7.63
C ASP A 254 26.58 36.98 -7.92
N LYS A 255 25.54 36.16 -8.05
CA LYS A 255 25.68 34.73 -8.34
C LYS A 255 26.17 34.47 -9.77
N SER A 256 25.69 35.25 -10.74
CA SER A 256 26.13 35.13 -12.14
C SER A 256 27.62 35.41 -12.26
N LEU A 257 28.10 36.50 -11.67
CA LEU A 257 29.52 36.84 -11.67
C LEU A 257 30.36 35.80 -10.92
N THR A 258 29.88 35.31 -9.78
CA THR A 258 30.55 34.20 -9.05
C THR A 258 30.72 32.96 -9.93
N HIS A 259 29.72 32.58 -10.72
CA HIS A 259 29.79 31.43 -11.62
C HIS A 259 30.66 31.70 -12.85
N LEU A 260 30.63 32.92 -13.42
CA LEU A 260 31.48 33.30 -14.54
C LEU A 260 32.97 33.27 -14.16
N VAL A 261 33.32 33.80 -12.98
CA VAL A 261 34.69 33.79 -12.45
C VAL A 261 35.17 32.34 -12.24
N GLN A 262 34.36 31.49 -11.59
CA GLN A 262 34.70 30.07 -11.40
C GLN A 262 34.78 29.28 -12.71
N GLY A 263 33.89 29.58 -13.67
CA GLY A 263 33.89 28.97 -15.00
C GLY A 263 35.07 29.37 -15.87
N ALA A 264 35.66 30.55 -15.61
CA ALA A 264 36.93 30.99 -16.20
C ALA A 264 38.16 30.36 -15.53
N GLY A 265 37.98 29.52 -14.49
CA GLY A 265 39.04 28.75 -13.85
C GLY A 265 39.48 29.27 -12.48
N TRP A 266 39.12 30.51 -12.12
CA TRP A 266 39.52 31.13 -10.87
C TRP A 266 38.99 30.43 -9.63
N LYS A 267 39.76 30.49 -8.54
CA LYS A 267 39.34 30.06 -7.21
C LYS A 267 38.46 31.11 -6.55
N VAL A 268 37.48 30.66 -5.78
CA VAL A 268 36.65 31.51 -4.94
C VAL A 268 36.76 31.08 -3.49
N ARG A 269 37.01 32.04 -2.60
CA ARG A 269 37.30 31.84 -1.17
C ARG A 269 36.22 32.45 -0.27
N TYR A 270 36.14 31.92 0.94
CA TYR A 270 35.29 32.43 1.99
C TYR A 270 36.14 32.91 3.17
N GLN A 271 35.81 34.08 3.71
CA GLN A 271 36.46 34.65 4.88
C GLN A 271 35.44 34.84 6.02
N GLY A 272 35.38 33.86 6.92
CA GLY A 272 34.34 33.79 7.95
C GLY A 272 34.53 34.69 9.18
N ASN A 273 35.73 35.24 9.37
CA ASN A 273 36.03 36.23 10.42
C ASN A 273 35.77 37.69 9.95
N ALA A 274 35.50 37.93 8.67
CA ALA A 274 35.06 39.22 8.14
C ALA A 274 33.53 39.26 8.14
N ARG A 275 32.91 40.20 8.87
CA ARG A 275 31.45 40.28 8.98
C ARG A 275 30.91 41.60 8.44
N VAL A 276 29.85 41.50 7.66
CA VAL A 276 29.10 42.66 7.17
C VAL A 276 27.62 42.50 7.49
N TYR A 277 26.92 43.62 7.62
CA TYR A 277 25.56 43.70 8.13
C TYR A 277 24.63 44.37 7.12
N THR A 278 23.44 43.81 6.94
CA THR A 278 22.34 44.41 6.16
C THR A 278 21.14 44.65 7.08
N PRO A 279 20.35 45.72 6.90
CA PRO A 279 19.17 45.98 7.72
C PRO A 279 18.11 44.87 7.62
N GLY A 280 18.01 44.21 6.46
CA GLY A 280 16.97 43.24 6.17
C GLY A 280 15.56 43.86 6.10
N ALA A 281 14.61 43.11 5.52
CA ALA A 281 13.24 43.60 5.41
C ALA A 281 12.49 43.52 6.75
N ILE A 282 11.95 44.66 7.22
CA ILE A 282 11.12 44.71 8.43
C ILE A 282 9.79 43.97 8.22
N LYS A 283 9.12 44.24 7.09
CA LYS A 283 7.82 43.64 6.73
C LYS A 283 8.00 42.25 6.14
N MET A 284 7.19 41.30 6.61
CA MET A 284 7.22 39.90 6.13
C MET A 284 6.94 39.80 4.62
N SER A 285 5.97 40.54 4.09
CA SER A 285 5.62 40.51 2.66
C SER A 285 6.79 40.93 1.76
N THR A 286 7.57 41.93 2.16
CA THR A 286 8.78 42.36 1.45
C THR A 286 9.87 41.29 1.52
N PHE A 287 10.08 40.68 2.68
CA PHE A 287 11.02 39.58 2.84
C PHE A 287 10.70 38.37 1.95
N LEU A 288 9.42 37.96 1.89
CA LEU A 288 8.97 36.84 1.05
C LEU A 288 9.18 37.12 -0.44
N ARG A 289 8.83 38.33 -0.89
CA ARG A 289 9.09 38.76 -2.27
C ARG A 289 10.58 38.76 -2.60
N GLN A 290 11.43 39.30 -1.72
CA GLN A 290 12.89 39.27 -1.90
C GLN A 290 13.42 37.84 -2.01
N ARG A 291 12.99 36.93 -1.14
CA ARG A 291 13.30 35.51 -1.21
C ARG A 291 12.89 34.88 -2.53
N LEU A 292 11.72 35.21 -3.05
CA LEU A 292 11.20 34.65 -4.31
C LEU A 292 12.11 35.05 -5.47
N ARG A 293 12.49 36.33 -5.53
CA ARG A 293 13.45 36.84 -6.51
C ARG A 293 14.79 36.10 -6.41
N TRP A 294 15.36 35.97 -5.21
CA TRP A 294 16.63 35.25 -5.02
C TRP A 294 16.55 33.78 -5.45
N SER A 295 15.43 33.11 -5.20
CA SER A 295 15.20 31.73 -5.63
C SER A 295 15.14 31.61 -7.17
N ARG A 296 14.43 32.51 -7.85
CA ARG A 296 14.39 32.55 -9.33
C ARG A 296 15.77 32.75 -9.92
N ASN A 297 16.54 33.69 -9.36
CA ASN A 297 17.91 33.98 -9.78
C ASN A 297 18.82 32.77 -9.56
N SER A 298 18.66 32.08 -8.43
CA SER A 298 19.40 30.85 -8.12
C SER A 298 19.12 29.76 -9.15
N TRP A 299 17.87 29.50 -9.50
CA TRP A 299 17.52 28.47 -10.48
C TRP A 299 18.16 28.70 -11.84
N ARG A 300 18.07 29.93 -12.37
CA ARG A 300 18.69 30.26 -13.66
C ARG A 300 20.20 30.03 -13.64
N ALA A 301 20.88 30.54 -12.61
CA ALA A 301 22.33 30.42 -12.51
C ALA A 301 22.81 28.98 -12.26
N ASP A 302 22.07 28.22 -11.44
CA ASP A 302 22.39 26.82 -11.11
C ASP A 302 22.19 25.91 -12.31
N LEU A 303 21.08 26.04 -13.04
CA LEU A 303 20.83 25.25 -14.25
C LEU A 303 21.87 25.56 -15.32
N LYS A 304 22.20 26.83 -15.56
CA LYS A 304 23.30 27.18 -16.48
C LYS A 304 24.62 26.53 -16.06
N ALA A 305 24.97 26.58 -14.78
CA ALA A 305 26.19 25.95 -14.28
C ALA A 305 26.20 24.42 -14.54
N ILE A 306 25.11 23.73 -14.19
CA ILE A 306 24.96 22.27 -14.37
C ILE A 306 25.16 21.86 -15.84
N PHE A 307 24.64 22.64 -16.79
CA PHE A 307 24.74 22.34 -18.22
C PHE A 307 25.98 22.91 -18.91
N SER A 308 26.87 23.61 -18.20
CA SER A 308 28.01 24.34 -18.80
C SER A 308 29.37 23.63 -18.70
N GLY A 309 29.40 22.36 -18.30
CA GLY A 309 30.60 21.52 -18.28
C GLY A 309 31.61 21.84 -17.17
N TRP A 310 31.89 23.12 -16.90
CA TRP A 310 32.91 23.55 -15.93
C TRP A 310 32.58 23.12 -14.50
N LEU A 311 31.30 23.03 -14.14
CA LEU A 311 30.85 22.67 -12.79
C LEU A 311 31.39 21.31 -12.35
N TRP A 312 31.49 20.34 -13.27
CA TRP A 312 31.89 18.96 -12.98
C TRP A 312 33.36 18.84 -12.59
N ARG A 313 34.18 19.86 -12.89
CA ARG A 313 35.56 19.97 -12.38
C ARG A 313 35.62 20.38 -10.90
N ARG A 314 34.48 20.78 -10.31
CA ARG A 314 34.34 21.23 -8.92
C ARG A 314 33.32 20.33 -8.20
N PRO A 315 33.67 19.07 -7.87
CA PRO A 315 32.71 18.04 -7.46
C PRO A 315 31.91 18.41 -6.21
N ALA A 316 32.51 19.08 -5.22
CA ALA A 316 31.79 19.54 -4.03
C ALA A 316 30.72 20.60 -4.35
N LEU A 317 31.02 21.53 -5.26
CA LEU A 317 30.06 22.52 -5.74
C LEU A 317 28.98 21.85 -6.60
N ALA A 318 29.37 20.94 -7.51
CA ALA A 318 28.43 20.16 -8.31
C ALA A 318 27.42 19.42 -7.43
N PHE A 319 27.92 18.70 -6.43
CA PHE A 319 27.10 18.03 -5.41
C PHE A 319 26.19 19.01 -4.68
N GLN A 320 26.68 20.17 -4.26
CA GLN A 320 25.87 21.19 -3.60
C GLN A 320 24.72 21.70 -4.48
N LEU A 321 24.98 21.94 -5.77
CA LEU A 321 23.96 22.43 -6.70
C LEU A 321 22.92 21.34 -7.01
N LEU A 322 23.35 20.09 -7.18
CA LEU A 322 22.46 18.94 -7.34
C LEU A 322 21.61 18.70 -6.08
N ASP A 323 22.20 18.76 -4.88
CA ASP A 323 21.44 18.66 -3.63
C ASP A 323 20.41 19.80 -3.53
N ARG A 324 20.79 21.03 -3.90
CA ARG A 324 19.87 22.18 -3.93
C ARG A 324 18.73 21.98 -4.92
N LEU A 325 18.92 21.24 -6.02
CA LEU A 325 17.87 20.93 -7.00
C LEU A 325 16.76 20.06 -6.39
N VAL A 326 17.15 19.02 -5.65
CA VAL A 326 16.20 18.06 -5.03
C VAL A 326 15.68 18.51 -3.66
N GLN A 327 16.36 19.46 -3.00
CA GLN A 327 16.04 19.90 -1.64
C GLN A 327 14.60 20.42 -1.45
N PRO A 328 14.00 21.24 -2.33
CA PRO A 328 12.64 21.73 -2.15
C PRO A 328 11.62 20.59 -2.06
N VAL A 329 11.76 19.58 -2.93
CA VAL A 329 10.87 18.41 -2.95
C VAL A 329 11.06 17.58 -1.68
N THR A 330 12.31 17.23 -1.34
CA THR A 330 12.62 16.42 -0.14
C THR A 330 12.25 17.11 1.17
N THR A 331 12.27 18.45 1.22
CA THR A 331 11.86 19.23 2.40
C THR A 331 10.36 19.20 2.63
N LEU A 332 9.56 19.07 1.56
CA LEU A 332 8.09 19.01 1.64
C LEU A 332 7.56 17.63 2.01
N ILE A 333 8.40 16.60 1.97
CA ILE A 333 8.02 15.24 2.39
C ILE A 333 7.57 15.24 3.85
N ALA A 334 8.37 15.82 4.74
CA ALA A 334 8.05 15.88 6.16
C ALA A 334 6.67 16.52 6.48
N PRO A 335 6.35 17.75 6.01
CA PRO A 335 5.04 18.35 6.27
C PRO A 335 3.90 17.63 5.55
N THR A 336 4.18 16.99 4.41
CA THR A 336 3.18 16.12 3.76
C THR A 336 2.84 14.94 4.66
N TYR A 337 3.83 14.21 5.18
CA TYR A 337 3.60 13.11 6.13
C TYR A 337 2.96 13.57 7.44
N PHE A 338 3.24 14.78 7.91
CA PHE A 338 2.61 15.36 9.11
C PHE A 338 1.15 15.75 8.87
N ILE A 339 0.83 16.34 7.72
CA ILE A 339 -0.56 16.62 7.33
C ILE A 339 -1.32 15.31 7.14
N LEU A 340 -0.70 14.32 6.48
CA LEU A 340 -1.27 12.99 6.33
C LEU A 340 -1.44 12.31 7.70
N SER A 341 -0.49 12.41 8.63
CA SER A 341 -0.65 11.81 9.96
C SER A 341 -1.76 12.47 10.77
N ILE A 342 -2.00 13.77 10.60
CA ILE A 342 -3.18 14.46 11.16
C ILE A 342 -4.45 14.01 10.45
N TYR A 343 -4.46 13.97 9.12
CA TYR A 343 -5.58 13.57 8.29
C TYR A 343 -6.04 12.13 8.58
N TYR A 344 -5.09 11.20 8.74
CA TYR A 344 -5.28 9.81 9.16
C TYR A 344 -5.35 9.64 10.68
N GLN A 345 -5.43 10.75 11.44
CA GLN A 345 -5.65 10.77 12.89
C GLN A 345 -4.62 9.98 13.73
N GLN A 346 -3.41 9.80 13.22
CA GLN A 346 -2.28 9.20 13.93
C GLN A 346 -1.61 10.23 14.83
N TYR A 347 -2.28 10.61 15.92
CA TYR A 347 -1.81 11.67 16.81
C TYR A 347 -0.47 11.35 17.49
N PHE A 348 -0.19 10.09 17.81
CA PHE A 348 1.11 9.67 18.33
C PHE A 348 2.24 9.93 17.33
N THR A 349 2.07 9.50 16.07
CA THR A 349 3.00 9.81 14.96
C THR A 349 3.13 11.31 14.75
N THR A 350 2.02 12.05 14.80
CA THR A 350 1.98 13.52 14.68
C THR A 350 2.82 14.19 15.77
N ILE A 351 2.67 13.76 17.02
CA ILE A 351 3.44 14.27 18.17
C ILE A 351 4.93 13.93 17.99
N ILE A 352 5.27 12.71 17.55
CA ILE A 352 6.66 12.33 17.27
C ILE A 352 7.25 13.20 16.16
N LEU A 353 6.53 13.40 15.05
CA LEU A 353 6.98 14.24 13.95
C LEU A 353 7.15 15.70 14.39
N LEU A 354 6.23 16.23 15.20
CA LEU A 354 6.33 17.57 15.77
C LEU A 354 7.53 17.71 16.70
N ALA A 355 7.72 16.76 17.63
CA ALA A 355 8.85 16.71 18.53
C ALA A 355 10.17 16.61 17.76
N TRP A 356 10.22 15.74 16.75
CA TRP A 356 11.36 15.60 15.87
C TRP A 356 11.64 16.87 15.08
N TRP A 357 10.63 17.60 14.60
CA TRP A 357 10.85 18.90 13.95
C TRP A 357 11.45 19.91 14.91
N LEU A 358 10.93 20.00 16.13
CA LEU A 358 11.48 20.90 17.15
C LEU A 358 12.93 20.56 17.45
N ILE A 359 13.24 19.30 17.73
CA ILE A 359 14.60 18.82 18.04
C ILE A 359 15.53 19.05 16.83
N SER A 360 15.17 18.52 15.66
CA SER A 360 16.00 18.56 14.47
C SER A 360 16.31 19.98 14.00
N ARG A 361 15.33 20.88 14.10
CA ARG A 361 15.48 22.27 13.65
C ARG A 361 16.30 23.07 14.65
N THR A 362 16.14 22.80 15.95
CA THR A 362 17.00 23.35 17.01
C THR A 362 18.46 22.97 16.78
N VAL A 363 18.75 21.69 16.50
CA VAL A 363 20.12 21.22 16.21
C VAL A 363 20.69 21.91 14.97
N LYS A 364 19.90 22.06 13.90
CA LYS A 364 20.37 22.74 12.67
C LYS A 364 20.70 24.21 12.91
N ILE A 365 19.88 24.92 13.68
CA ILE A 365 20.13 26.33 14.01
C ILE A 365 21.05 26.52 15.23
N TRP A 366 21.65 25.45 15.76
CA TRP A 366 22.44 25.52 16.99
C TRP A 366 23.58 26.55 16.90
N GLY A 367 24.25 26.64 15.75
CA GLY A 367 25.29 27.67 15.52
C GLY A 367 24.77 29.11 15.61
N HIS A 368 23.51 29.33 15.24
CA HIS A 368 22.83 30.61 15.44
C HIS A 368 22.46 30.81 16.92
N LEU A 369 21.92 29.78 17.59
CA LEU A 369 21.53 29.85 19.00
C LEU A 369 22.73 30.09 19.93
N GLN A 370 23.91 29.58 19.59
CA GLN A 370 25.15 29.89 20.30
C GLN A 370 25.47 31.40 20.28
N ARG A 371 25.16 32.09 19.17
CA ARG A 371 25.34 33.54 19.02
C ARG A 371 24.19 34.33 19.63
N ARG A 372 22.95 33.82 19.54
CA ARG A 372 21.73 34.50 19.99
C ARG A 372 20.73 33.50 20.57
N ARG A 373 20.87 33.19 21.86
CA ARG A 373 20.02 32.20 22.55
C ARG A 373 18.54 32.56 22.54
N SER A 374 18.21 33.86 22.61
CA SER A 374 16.83 34.37 22.55
C SER A 374 16.10 34.06 21.24
N SER A 375 16.82 33.69 20.18
CA SER A 375 16.23 33.27 18.91
C SER A 375 15.48 31.94 19.00
N ILE A 376 15.55 31.21 20.12
CA ILE A 376 14.74 29.99 20.32
C ILE A 376 13.24 30.26 20.17
N ILE A 377 12.77 31.46 20.52
CA ILE A 377 11.37 31.89 20.36
C ILE A 377 10.97 31.96 18.87
N VAL A 378 11.93 32.15 17.97
CA VAL A 378 11.71 32.22 16.52
C VAL A 378 11.60 30.82 15.91
N LEU A 379 11.95 29.76 16.65
CA LEU A 379 11.97 28.39 16.14
C LEU A 379 10.65 27.94 15.49
N PRO A 380 9.45 28.12 16.08
CA PRO A 380 8.21 27.69 15.45
C PRO A 380 7.97 28.39 14.10
N ALA A 381 8.22 29.70 14.05
CA ALA A 381 8.13 30.47 12.81
C ALA A 381 9.16 29.98 11.78
N TYR A 382 10.41 29.73 12.20
CA TYR A 382 11.46 29.20 11.32
C TYR A 382 11.05 27.87 10.69
N ILE A 383 10.43 26.97 11.45
CA ILE A 383 9.91 25.68 10.94
C ILE A 383 8.86 25.92 9.85
N ILE A 384 7.83 26.72 10.14
CA ILE A 384 6.75 27.04 9.19
C ILE A 384 7.33 27.66 7.92
N PHE A 385 8.19 28.68 8.07
CA PHE A 385 8.79 29.36 6.93
C PHE A 385 9.77 28.46 6.16
N SER A 386 10.38 27.45 6.78
CA SER A 386 11.24 26.50 6.05
C SER A 386 10.45 25.67 5.03
N TYR A 387 9.21 25.29 5.36
CA TYR A 387 8.31 24.61 4.44
C TYR A 387 7.72 25.58 3.40
N PHE A 388 7.32 26.78 3.83
CA PHE A 388 6.87 27.82 2.92
C PHE A 388 7.93 28.15 1.85
N PHE A 389 9.20 28.27 2.23
CA PHE A 389 10.26 28.55 1.27
C PHE A 389 10.56 27.39 0.34
N ALA A 390 10.28 26.14 0.74
CA ALA A 390 10.35 25.02 -0.19
C ALA A 390 9.29 25.15 -1.30
N LEU A 391 8.04 25.47 -0.95
CA LEU A 391 6.97 25.77 -1.92
C LEU A 391 7.35 26.94 -2.84
N GLN A 392 7.83 28.02 -2.23
CA GLN A 392 8.24 29.21 -2.96
C GLN A 392 9.39 28.91 -3.93
N ARG A 393 10.30 27.98 -3.60
CA ARG A 393 11.38 27.54 -4.51
C ARG A 393 10.84 26.73 -5.69
N ILE A 394 9.85 25.88 -5.50
CA ILE A 394 9.19 25.17 -6.61
C ILE A 394 8.50 26.18 -7.53
N TYR A 395 7.74 27.12 -6.96
CA TYR A 395 7.13 28.20 -7.74
C TYR A 395 8.17 29.04 -8.48
N ALA A 396 9.28 29.36 -7.83
CA ALA A 396 10.40 30.08 -8.45
C ALA A 396 11.03 29.31 -9.62
N PHE A 397 10.99 27.98 -9.63
CA PHE A 397 11.53 27.16 -10.71
C PHE A 397 10.72 27.36 -12.00
N PHE A 398 9.40 27.21 -11.93
CA PHE A 398 8.52 27.40 -13.09
C PHE A 398 8.34 28.86 -13.50
N THR A 399 8.58 29.78 -12.56
CA THR A 399 8.53 31.22 -12.82
C THR A 399 9.91 31.85 -12.93
N MET A 400 10.97 31.06 -13.15
CA MET A 400 12.34 31.60 -13.16
C MET A 400 12.58 32.63 -14.26
N ASN A 401 11.84 32.58 -15.37
CA ASN A 401 11.87 33.60 -16.42
C ASN A 401 11.04 34.85 -16.09
N GLN A 402 10.22 34.82 -15.03
CA GLN A 402 9.54 36.02 -14.55
C GLN A 402 10.55 36.89 -13.81
N GLN A 403 10.88 38.02 -14.42
CA GLN A 403 11.81 38.98 -13.87
C GLN A 403 11.03 40.21 -13.44
N GLY A 404 11.22 40.59 -12.18
CA GLY A 404 10.53 41.69 -11.52
C GLY A 404 11.46 42.26 -10.45
N TRP A 405 11.58 43.57 -10.39
CA TRP A 405 12.24 44.25 -9.29
C TRP A 405 11.18 44.63 -8.26
N ILE A 406 11.31 44.11 -7.04
CA ILE A 406 10.33 44.28 -5.95
C ILE A 406 10.54 45.59 -5.19
N THR A 407 11.66 46.26 -5.43
CA THR A 407 11.96 47.55 -4.81
C THR A 407 12.24 48.54 -5.93
N ARG A 408 11.26 49.43 -6.11
CA ARG A 408 11.43 50.83 -6.52
C ARG A 408 11.80 51.14 -7.96
N TRP A 409 11.86 50.18 -8.90
CA TRP A 409 11.98 50.53 -10.34
C TRP A 409 10.61 50.82 -10.97
N ASP A 410 10.56 51.89 -11.74
CA ASP A 410 9.44 52.28 -12.63
C ASP A 410 8.83 51.08 -13.38
N GLU A 411 7.58 50.76 -13.04
CA GLU A 411 6.81 49.64 -13.59
C GLU A 411 6.62 49.76 -15.12
N GLY A 412 6.73 50.96 -15.68
CA GLY A 412 6.54 51.24 -17.10
C GLY A 412 7.62 50.68 -18.04
N ARG A 413 8.77 50.24 -17.53
CA ARG A 413 9.91 49.76 -18.35
C ARG A 413 10.05 48.25 -18.43
N MET A 414 9.16 47.51 -17.79
CA MET A 414 9.21 46.04 -17.76
C MET A 414 7.91 45.47 -18.31
N LYS A 415 8.00 44.56 -19.29
CA LYS A 415 6.84 43.77 -19.73
C LYS A 415 6.38 42.89 -18.57
N GLN A 416 5.41 43.38 -17.79
CA GLN A 416 4.67 42.53 -16.87
C GLN A 416 4.01 41.42 -17.71
N MET A 417 4.43 40.19 -17.47
CA MET A 417 3.79 39.03 -18.08
C MET A 417 2.40 38.87 -17.48
N GLY A 418 1.38 38.75 -18.33
CA GLY A 418 -0.03 38.79 -17.94
C GLY A 418 -0.38 37.81 -16.81
N ARG A 419 -1.44 38.15 -16.05
CA ARG A 419 -2.01 37.37 -14.93
C ARG A 419 -2.09 35.86 -15.22
N LEU A 420 -2.39 35.48 -16.46
CA LEU A 420 -2.39 34.10 -16.98
C LEU A 420 -1.10 33.31 -16.71
N ARG A 421 0.09 33.90 -16.87
CA ARG A 421 1.35 33.18 -16.62
C ARG A 421 1.70 33.09 -15.14
N MET A 422 1.19 33.99 -14.31
CA MET A 422 1.28 33.84 -12.85
C MET A 422 0.34 32.73 -12.37
N ILE A 423 -0.89 32.70 -12.89
CA ILE A 423 -1.85 31.61 -12.66
C ILE A 423 -1.24 30.28 -13.08
N ALA A 424 -0.62 30.19 -14.28
CA ALA A 424 0.07 28.97 -14.71
C ALA A 424 1.21 28.55 -13.78
N GLY A 425 2.00 29.50 -13.25
CA GLY A 425 3.06 29.20 -12.28
C GLY A 425 2.51 28.65 -10.97
N TYR A 426 1.43 29.24 -10.44
CA TYR A 426 0.75 28.72 -9.25
C TYR A 426 0.08 27.38 -9.53
N ALA A 427 -0.54 27.20 -10.70
CA ALA A 427 -1.15 25.96 -11.13
C ALA A 427 -0.12 24.83 -11.23
N VAL A 428 1.03 25.05 -11.89
CA VAL A 428 2.09 24.04 -12.02
C VAL A 428 2.75 23.75 -10.67
N THR A 429 2.91 24.75 -9.80
CA THR A 429 3.38 24.51 -8.42
C THR A 429 2.37 23.68 -7.64
N GLY A 430 1.08 24.00 -7.78
CA GLY A 430 -0.03 23.22 -7.25
C GLY A 430 -0.01 21.80 -7.76
N VAL A 431 0.24 21.59 -9.06
CA VAL A 431 0.40 20.26 -9.68
C VAL A 431 1.60 19.52 -9.11
N VAL A 432 2.76 20.15 -8.91
CA VAL A 432 3.94 19.48 -8.33
C VAL A 432 3.71 19.10 -6.86
N VAL A 433 3.11 19.99 -6.08
CA VAL A 433 2.76 19.71 -4.67
C VAL A 433 1.68 18.65 -4.59
N PHE A 434 0.69 18.71 -5.49
CA PHE A 434 -0.35 17.71 -5.63
C PHE A 434 0.26 16.38 -6.04
N LEU A 435 1.09 16.30 -7.07
CA LEU A 435 1.79 15.07 -7.47
C LEU A 435 2.69 14.54 -6.37
N LEU A 436 3.41 15.39 -5.63
CA LEU A 436 4.22 14.96 -4.48
C LEU A 436 3.33 14.40 -3.37
N ALA A 437 2.26 15.11 -3.02
CA ALA A 437 1.28 14.68 -2.04
C ALA A 437 0.55 13.42 -2.50
N SER A 438 0.23 13.27 -3.79
CA SER A 438 -0.43 12.13 -4.40
C SER A 438 0.50 10.94 -4.51
N VAL A 439 1.79 11.12 -4.82
CA VAL A 439 2.77 10.03 -4.84
C VAL A 439 3.09 9.59 -3.43
N ILE A 440 3.28 10.52 -2.48
CA ILE A 440 3.46 10.17 -1.08
C ILE A 440 2.18 9.54 -0.52
N ASN A 441 1.01 10.08 -0.81
CA ASN A 441 -0.27 9.53 -0.40
C ASN A 441 -0.52 8.19 -1.11
N PHE A 442 -0.08 8.00 -2.35
CA PHE A 442 -0.17 6.73 -3.08
C PHE A 442 0.82 5.72 -2.55
N SER A 443 2.05 6.11 -2.17
CA SER A 443 3.03 5.23 -1.53
C SER A 443 2.66 4.95 -0.07
N TYR A 444 2.09 5.92 0.64
CA TYR A 444 1.51 5.81 1.98
C TYR A 444 0.28 4.91 1.92
N ASN A 445 -0.61 5.10 0.96
CA ASN A 445 -1.77 4.23 0.72
C ASN A 445 -1.37 2.89 0.14
N GLN A 446 -0.33 2.75 -0.71
CA GLN A 446 0.25 1.50 -1.22
C GLN A 446 0.93 0.73 -0.10
N GLN A 447 1.63 1.41 0.82
CA GLN A 447 2.21 0.79 2.01
C GLN A 447 1.16 0.53 3.08
N LEU A 448 0.09 1.33 3.18
CA LEU A 448 -1.11 0.92 3.89
C LEU A 448 -1.81 -0.22 3.15
N LEU A 449 -1.74 -0.32 1.82
CA LEU A 449 -2.31 -1.35 0.93
C LEU A 449 -1.53 -2.67 0.95
N LEU A 450 -0.23 -2.58 1.24
CA LEU A 450 0.71 -3.68 1.42
C LEU A 450 0.86 -4.02 2.90
N ALA A 451 0.57 -3.09 3.82
CA ALA A 451 0.34 -3.35 5.26
C ALA A 451 -1.11 -3.81 5.53
N SER A 452 -2.01 -3.61 4.57
CA SER A 452 -3.38 -4.10 4.50
C SER A 452 -3.85 -3.87 3.08
N THR A 453 -4.10 -4.82 2.21
CA THR A 453 -5.50 -5.21 1.99
C THR A 453 -6.56 -4.24 2.61
N PHE A 454 -6.55 -2.96 2.20
CA PHE A 454 -7.42 -1.78 2.42
C PHE A 454 -7.17 -0.76 1.29
N ASP A 455 -7.94 -0.85 0.18
CA ASP A 455 -7.86 0.01 -1.03
C ASP A 455 -8.99 1.05 -1.07
N PRO A 456 -8.72 2.28 -1.52
CA PRO A 456 -9.55 3.48 -1.37
C PRO A 456 -10.21 3.90 -2.70
N LEU A 457 -11.12 3.08 -3.23
CA LEU A 457 -11.79 3.33 -4.52
C LEU A 457 -13.25 3.81 -4.43
N ILE A 458 -13.80 4.09 -3.25
CA ILE A 458 -15.16 4.64 -3.14
C ILE A 458 -15.17 6.12 -2.77
N TYR A 459 -14.80 7.00 -3.71
CA TYR A 459 -15.05 8.44 -3.49
C TYR A 459 -15.21 9.29 -4.76
N ARG A 460 -15.78 8.75 -5.84
CA ARG A 460 -16.12 9.59 -7.02
C ARG A 460 -17.57 9.55 -7.46
N THR A 461 -18.48 9.08 -6.62
CA THR A 461 -19.92 9.03 -6.96
C THR A 461 -20.80 9.90 -6.06
N GLU A 462 -20.24 10.68 -5.12
CA GLU A 462 -21.06 11.48 -4.18
C GLU A 462 -21.27 12.97 -4.57
N GLU A 463 -20.66 13.50 -5.64
CA GLU A 463 -20.77 14.94 -5.97
C GLU A 463 -22.04 15.35 -6.74
N ARG A 464 -23.06 14.49 -6.80
CA ARG A 464 -24.38 14.85 -7.34
C ARG A 464 -25.51 14.23 -6.52
N LEU A 465 -25.80 14.78 -5.35
CA LEU A 465 -27.12 14.60 -4.74
C LEU A 465 -27.67 15.95 -4.22
N PRO A 466 -28.96 16.26 -4.45
CA PRO A 466 -29.58 17.55 -4.15
C PRO A 466 -30.09 17.62 -2.70
N ASP A 467 -30.54 18.83 -2.31
CA ASP A 467 -31.16 19.17 -1.03
C ASP A 467 -32.16 18.09 -0.56
N TYR A 468 -31.92 17.55 0.64
CA TYR A 468 -32.56 16.34 1.12
C TYR A 468 -33.96 16.62 1.72
N ASN A 469 -34.97 15.97 1.14
CA ASN A 469 -36.36 15.99 1.59
C ASN A 469 -36.62 14.84 2.59
N TYR A 470 -37.03 15.19 3.81
CA TYR A 470 -37.27 14.28 4.94
C TYR A 470 -38.31 13.19 4.64
N GLU A 471 -39.33 13.48 3.82
CA GLU A 471 -40.34 12.48 3.44
C GLU A 471 -39.81 11.49 2.38
N GLU A 472 -38.84 11.93 1.55
CA GLU A 472 -38.21 11.09 0.54
C GLU A 472 -37.20 10.11 1.15
N ALA A 473 -36.57 10.46 2.28
CA ALA A 473 -35.64 9.60 3.03
C ALA A 473 -36.31 8.33 3.62
N VAL A 474 -37.57 8.47 4.02
CA VAL A 474 -38.39 7.36 4.53
C VAL A 474 -38.83 6.46 3.36
N LEU A 475 -39.18 7.07 2.21
CA LEU A 475 -39.48 6.38 0.94
C LEU A 475 -38.24 5.74 0.29
N HIS A 476 -37.04 6.28 0.55
CA HIS A 476 -35.73 5.79 0.11
C HIS A 476 -35.02 4.87 1.12
N THR A 477 -35.74 4.33 2.10
CA THR A 477 -35.48 2.92 2.48
C THR A 477 -35.92 2.00 1.32
N MET A 478 -35.42 2.30 0.10
CA MET A 478 -35.65 1.47 -1.05
C MET A 478 -35.09 0.11 -0.70
N PRO A 479 -35.85 -0.97 -0.91
CA PRO A 479 -35.26 -2.27 -1.06
C PRO A 479 -34.35 -2.16 -2.28
N ARG A 480 -33.06 -1.85 -2.07
CA ARG A 480 -32.06 -2.32 -3.01
C ARG A 480 -32.36 -3.81 -3.12
N GLU A 481 -32.80 -4.25 -4.30
CA GLU A 481 -33.12 -5.65 -4.53
C GLU A 481 -32.00 -6.48 -3.90
N ALA A 482 -32.35 -7.36 -2.96
CA ALA A 482 -31.35 -8.21 -2.33
C ALA A 482 -30.53 -8.84 -3.46
N PRO A 483 -29.19 -8.90 -3.37
CA PRO A 483 -28.35 -9.38 -4.46
C PRO A 483 -28.76 -10.77 -4.95
N VAL A 484 -29.49 -11.52 -4.13
CA VAL A 484 -30.14 -12.79 -4.49
C VAL A 484 -30.95 -12.71 -5.79
N GLN A 485 -31.66 -11.60 -6.07
CA GLN A 485 -32.40 -11.43 -7.34
C GLN A 485 -31.46 -11.19 -8.55
N ALA A 486 -30.28 -10.63 -8.33
CA ALA A 486 -29.27 -10.39 -9.37
C ALA A 486 -28.27 -11.56 -9.54
N MET A 487 -28.08 -12.39 -8.49
CA MET A 487 -27.13 -13.51 -8.49
C MET A 487 -27.80 -14.84 -8.85
N GLY A 488 -29.08 -15.03 -8.51
CA GLY A 488 -29.80 -16.30 -8.69
C GLY A 488 -29.23 -17.43 -7.84
N ALA A 489 -30.06 -18.41 -7.48
CA ALA A 489 -29.53 -19.67 -6.97
C ALA A 489 -28.77 -20.37 -8.11
N ILE A 490 -27.57 -20.88 -7.83
CA ILE A 490 -26.77 -21.59 -8.84
C ILE A 490 -27.40 -22.96 -9.08
N ASP A 491 -27.99 -23.15 -10.26
CA ASP A 491 -28.42 -24.48 -10.71
C ASP A 491 -27.28 -25.16 -11.46
N VAL A 492 -26.44 -25.85 -10.69
CA VAL A 492 -25.34 -26.68 -11.21
C VAL A 492 -25.80 -27.76 -12.20
N ASN A 493 -27.08 -28.15 -12.20
CA ASN A 493 -27.63 -29.13 -13.14
C ASN A 493 -27.85 -28.56 -14.54
N THR A 494 -27.75 -27.25 -14.72
CA THR A 494 -27.82 -26.61 -16.04
C THR A 494 -26.44 -26.27 -16.61
N GLY A 495 -25.38 -26.54 -15.83
CA GLY A 495 -24.01 -26.24 -16.21
C GLY A 495 -23.56 -26.96 -17.49
N LYS A 496 -22.62 -26.36 -18.19
CA LYS A 496 -21.94 -26.95 -19.35
C LYS A 496 -20.44 -26.93 -19.10
N THR A 497 -19.76 -27.95 -19.60
CA THR A 497 -18.31 -27.98 -19.64
C THR A 497 -17.82 -28.26 -21.06
N SER A 498 -16.55 -27.95 -21.30
CA SER A 498 -15.90 -28.10 -22.59
C SER A 498 -14.87 -29.23 -22.52
N TYR A 499 -14.68 -29.93 -23.64
CA TYR A 499 -13.69 -30.99 -23.74
C TYR A 499 -13.09 -31.00 -25.15
N LEU A 500 -11.76 -31.08 -25.22
CA LEU A 500 -11.00 -31.18 -26.47
C LEU A 500 -10.90 -32.65 -26.89
N LEU A 501 -11.44 -32.97 -28.06
CA LEU A 501 -11.38 -34.31 -28.63
C LEU A 501 -9.92 -34.71 -28.88
N GLY A 502 -9.49 -35.81 -28.30
CA GLY A 502 -8.21 -36.44 -28.59
C GLY A 502 -8.37 -37.69 -29.44
N GLU A 503 -7.24 -38.35 -29.68
CA GLU A 503 -7.21 -39.56 -30.50
C GLU A 503 -8.15 -40.64 -29.93
N GLY A 504 -8.90 -41.28 -30.82
CA GLY A 504 -9.84 -42.36 -30.51
C GLY A 504 -11.13 -41.96 -29.80
N ASP A 505 -11.37 -40.68 -29.54
CA ASP A 505 -12.66 -40.20 -29.05
C ASP A 505 -13.75 -40.33 -30.12
N THR A 506 -14.91 -40.80 -29.67
CA THR A 506 -16.18 -40.84 -30.41
C THR A 506 -17.27 -40.41 -29.43
N PRO A 507 -18.47 -40.02 -29.90
CA PRO A 507 -19.58 -39.68 -29.00
C PRO A 507 -19.82 -40.77 -27.95
N GLU A 508 -19.86 -42.03 -28.38
CA GLU A 508 -20.18 -43.17 -27.52
C GLU A 508 -19.05 -43.47 -26.52
N ARG A 509 -17.77 -43.40 -26.94
CA ARG A 509 -16.63 -43.62 -26.04
C ARG A 509 -16.47 -42.52 -25.03
N LEU A 510 -16.70 -41.27 -25.42
CA LEU A 510 -16.62 -40.12 -24.52
C LEU A 510 -17.77 -40.12 -23.52
N ALA A 511 -18.98 -40.42 -24.00
CA ALA A 511 -20.17 -40.63 -23.17
C ALA A 511 -19.94 -41.73 -22.13
N ARG A 512 -19.40 -42.88 -22.54
CA ARG A 512 -18.99 -43.94 -21.62
C ARG A 512 -17.86 -43.53 -20.69
N LYS A 513 -16.89 -42.74 -21.14
CA LYS A 513 -15.75 -42.34 -20.29
C LYS A 513 -16.18 -41.43 -19.14
N TYR A 514 -17.04 -40.46 -19.39
CA TYR A 514 -17.45 -39.50 -18.35
C TYR A 514 -18.80 -39.83 -17.70
N GLY A 515 -19.52 -40.82 -18.25
CA GLY A 515 -20.85 -41.18 -17.80
C GLY A 515 -21.85 -40.09 -18.10
N VAL A 516 -22.11 -39.85 -19.38
CA VAL A 516 -23.19 -38.97 -19.86
C VAL A 516 -23.95 -39.68 -20.98
N ASP A 517 -25.15 -39.21 -21.29
CA ASP A 517 -25.83 -39.63 -22.52
C ASP A 517 -25.05 -39.10 -23.74
N PRO A 518 -24.85 -39.87 -24.82
CA PRO A 518 -24.24 -39.37 -26.05
C PRO A 518 -24.91 -38.08 -26.58
N ALA A 519 -26.23 -37.92 -26.42
CA ALA A 519 -26.96 -36.72 -26.82
C ALA A 519 -26.64 -35.49 -25.95
N ALA A 520 -26.04 -35.68 -24.76
CA ALA A 520 -25.56 -34.59 -23.91
C ALA A 520 -24.25 -33.97 -24.42
N ILE A 521 -23.64 -34.55 -25.46
CA ILE A 521 -22.40 -34.08 -26.07
C ILE A 521 -22.71 -33.41 -27.41
N THR A 522 -22.33 -32.15 -27.55
CA THR A 522 -22.60 -31.36 -28.77
C THR A 522 -21.30 -30.82 -29.36
N ALA A 523 -21.12 -31.01 -30.67
CA ALA A 523 -20.02 -30.44 -31.45
C ALA A 523 -20.48 -29.13 -32.12
N PRO A 524 -19.77 -27.99 -31.98
CA PRO A 524 -20.18 -26.68 -32.50
C PRO A 524 -20.53 -26.66 -33.99
N ASP A 525 -19.89 -27.50 -34.80
CA ASP A 525 -20.08 -27.58 -36.26
C ASP A 525 -20.54 -28.98 -36.74
N GLY A 526 -20.93 -29.86 -35.81
CA GLY A 526 -21.26 -31.26 -36.11
C GLY A 526 -20.06 -32.15 -36.46
N GLU A 527 -18.85 -31.59 -36.55
CA GLU A 527 -17.63 -32.33 -36.91
C GLU A 527 -16.95 -32.96 -35.68
N TRP A 528 -16.84 -34.30 -35.68
CA TRP A 528 -16.09 -35.09 -34.69
C TRP A 528 -14.66 -35.34 -35.18
N LYS A 529 -13.76 -34.38 -34.93
CA LYS A 529 -12.35 -34.43 -35.34
C LYS A 529 -11.43 -34.18 -34.14
N VAL A 530 -10.30 -34.88 -34.10
CA VAL A 530 -9.25 -34.65 -33.10
C VAL A 530 -8.84 -33.17 -33.13
N GLY A 531 -8.76 -32.55 -31.95
CA GLY A 531 -8.48 -31.13 -31.77
C GLY A 531 -9.71 -30.22 -31.84
N ALA A 532 -10.91 -30.74 -32.10
CA ALA A 532 -12.15 -29.97 -31.96
C ALA A 532 -12.63 -29.98 -30.51
N THR A 533 -13.23 -28.87 -30.06
CA THR A 533 -13.82 -28.76 -28.71
C THR A 533 -15.31 -29.07 -28.75
N VAL A 534 -15.76 -30.04 -27.95
CA VAL A 534 -17.17 -30.37 -27.73
C VAL A 534 -17.67 -29.76 -26.42
N GLN A 535 -18.98 -29.55 -26.33
CA GLN A 535 -19.66 -29.18 -25.09
C GLN A 535 -20.35 -30.41 -24.49
N ILE A 536 -20.23 -30.58 -23.17
CA ILE A 536 -20.87 -31.63 -22.39
C ILE A 536 -21.84 -30.97 -21.40
N GLN A 537 -23.10 -31.40 -21.44
CA GLN A 537 -24.13 -30.95 -20.50
C GLN A 537 -24.00 -31.70 -19.16
N LEU A 538 -24.03 -30.96 -18.05
CA LEU A 538 -24.10 -31.50 -16.67
C LEU A 538 -25.57 -31.79 -16.30
N PRO A 539 -25.84 -32.67 -15.30
CA PRO A 539 -24.88 -33.43 -14.48
C PRO A 539 -24.39 -34.73 -15.13
N PHE A 540 -23.31 -35.31 -14.57
CA PHE A 540 -22.87 -36.65 -14.92
C PHE A 540 -23.82 -37.72 -14.36
N MET A 541 -23.80 -38.93 -14.93
CA MET A 541 -24.54 -40.09 -14.45
C MET A 541 -24.14 -40.43 -13.01
N GLU A 542 -25.14 -40.72 -12.18
CA GLU A 542 -24.96 -41.27 -10.84
C GLU A 542 -24.12 -42.58 -10.86
N PRO A 543 -23.36 -42.90 -9.79
CA PRO A 543 -22.40 -44.00 -9.81
C PRO A 543 -22.99 -45.35 -10.23
N GLU A 544 -24.17 -45.73 -9.75
CA GLU A 544 -24.81 -47.00 -10.11
C GLU A 544 -25.22 -47.06 -11.60
N ALA A 545 -25.74 -45.95 -12.12
CA ALA A 545 -26.09 -45.83 -13.54
C ALA A 545 -24.83 -45.87 -14.42
N TYR A 546 -23.77 -45.18 -13.99
CA TYR A 546 -22.47 -45.21 -14.64
C TYR A 546 -21.86 -46.62 -14.63
N ARG A 547 -21.89 -47.30 -13.48
CA ARG A 547 -21.43 -48.68 -13.32
C ARG A 547 -22.16 -49.66 -14.23
N THR A 548 -23.48 -49.48 -14.36
CA THR A 548 -24.31 -50.24 -15.31
C THR A 548 -23.91 -49.96 -16.75
N ALA A 549 -23.71 -48.69 -17.11
CA ALA A 549 -23.32 -48.28 -18.47
C ALA A 549 -21.94 -48.82 -18.88
N LEU A 550 -21.01 -48.97 -17.93
CA LEU A 550 -19.69 -49.57 -18.17
C LEU A 550 -19.77 -51.04 -18.60
N MET A 551 -20.80 -51.80 -18.17
CA MET A 551 -20.96 -53.22 -18.51
C MET A 551 -21.71 -53.47 -19.81
N GLN A 552 -22.37 -52.45 -20.37
CA GLN A 552 -23.07 -52.59 -21.63
C GLN A 552 -22.06 -52.63 -22.80
N PRO A 553 -22.37 -53.28 -23.93
CA PRO A 553 -21.59 -53.10 -25.16
C PRO A 553 -21.79 -51.67 -25.73
N LEU A 554 -20.77 -51.11 -26.38
CA LEU A 554 -20.93 -49.85 -27.13
C LEU A 554 -21.78 -50.12 -28.37
N SER A 555 -22.70 -49.23 -28.73
CA SER A 555 -23.52 -49.38 -29.93
C SER A 555 -22.68 -49.17 -31.20
N ASN A 556 -22.85 -50.03 -32.20
CA ASN A 556 -22.11 -50.01 -33.48
C ASN A 556 -22.55 -48.87 -34.45
N ALA A 557 -23.19 -47.80 -33.95
CA ALA A 557 -23.95 -46.88 -34.79
C ALA A 557 -23.11 -45.90 -35.64
N SER A 558 -21.79 -45.85 -35.47
CA SER A 558 -20.94 -44.78 -36.04
C SER A 558 -19.66 -45.25 -36.79
N GLY A 559 -19.58 -46.51 -37.23
CA GLY A 559 -18.42 -47.07 -37.94
C GLY A 559 -17.52 -47.93 -37.03
N PRO A 560 -16.45 -48.60 -37.55
CA PRO A 560 -15.81 -49.71 -36.84
C PRO A 560 -15.00 -49.19 -35.64
N ALA A 561 -15.67 -49.08 -34.50
CA ALA A 561 -15.02 -48.94 -33.21
C ALA A 561 -14.84 -50.34 -32.63
N GLU A 562 -14.01 -51.18 -33.26
CA GLU A 562 -13.53 -52.39 -32.61
C GLU A 562 -12.87 -51.96 -31.28
N ALA A 563 -13.39 -52.46 -30.16
CA ALA A 563 -12.68 -52.36 -28.90
C ALA A 563 -11.31 -53.01 -29.11
N SER A 564 -10.21 -52.28 -28.94
CA SER A 564 -8.90 -52.91 -29.01
C SER A 564 -8.78 -53.92 -27.88
N GLU A 565 -8.08 -55.03 -28.12
CA GLU A 565 -7.81 -56.03 -27.07
C GLU A 565 -7.25 -55.37 -25.80
N LEU A 566 -7.73 -55.84 -24.66
CA LEU A 566 -7.20 -55.48 -23.34
C LEU A 566 -5.74 -55.94 -23.25
N SER A 567 -4.84 -55.01 -22.97
CA SER A 567 -3.42 -55.29 -22.76
C SER A 567 -3.03 -54.86 -21.35
N ILE A 568 -2.63 -55.84 -20.54
CA ILE A 568 -2.10 -55.69 -19.18
C ILE A 568 -0.63 -56.12 -19.23
N ARG A 569 0.30 -55.22 -18.90
CA ARG A 569 1.74 -55.51 -18.98
C ARG A 569 2.52 -54.86 -17.85
N TYR A 570 3.42 -55.62 -17.22
CA TYR A 570 4.45 -55.05 -16.36
C TYR A 570 5.59 -54.43 -17.19
N ARG A 571 6.07 -53.26 -16.77
CA ARG A 571 7.13 -52.46 -17.37
C ARG A 571 8.27 -52.31 -16.36
N PRO A 572 9.26 -53.23 -16.33
CA PRO A 572 10.35 -53.23 -15.35
C PRO A 572 11.13 -51.91 -15.32
N GLU A 573 11.30 -51.28 -16.49
CA GLU A 573 12.05 -50.02 -16.65
C GLU A 573 11.45 -48.83 -15.90
N SER A 574 10.18 -48.92 -15.51
CA SER A 574 9.45 -47.84 -14.84
C SER A 574 8.65 -48.29 -13.63
N ASN A 575 8.91 -49.52 -13.16
CA ASN A 575 8.23 -50.22 -12.07
C ASN A 575 6.72 -49.96 -12.05
N ARG A 576 6.03 -50.33 -13.15
CA ARG A 576 4.57 -50.18 -13.26
C ARG A 576 3.90 -51.30 -14.04
N ILE A 577 2.69 -51.64 -13.66
CA ILE A 577 1.73 -52.37 -14.49
C ILE A 577 0.95 -51.33 -15.29
N THR A 578 0.90 -51.49 -16.61
CA THR A 578 0.11 -50.63 -17.50
C THR A 578 -1.09 -51.41 -18.04
N VAL A 579 -2.28 -50.84 -17.87
CA VAL A 579 -3.53 -51.30 -18.46
C VAL A 579 -3.89 -50.40 -19.63
N SER A 580 -4.15 -50.99 -20.78
CA SER A 580 -4.50 -50.26 -22.01
C SER A 580 -5.53 -51.02 -22.84
N GLY A 581 -6.33 -50.26 -23.57
CA GLY A 581 -7.33 -50.77 -24.50
C GLY A 581 -8.56 -49.87 -24.53
N TRP A 582 -9.06 -49.54 -25.72
CA TRP A 582 -10.18 -48.62 -25.89
C TRP A 582 -11.45 -49.18 -25.26
N SER A 583 -11.99 -48.45 -24.29
CA SER A 583 -13.24 -48.77 -23.59
C SER A 583 -13.21 -50.09 -22.81
N GLN A 584 -12.02 -50.53 -22.42
CA GLN A 584 -11.83 -51.74 -21.63
C GLN A 584 -12.10 -51.46 -20.14
N VAL A 585 -12.80 -52.39 -19.50
CA VAL A 585 -13.07 -52.38 -18.07
C VAL A 585 -12.35 -53.57 -17.45
N VAL A 586 -11.56 -53.34 -16.41
CA VAL A 586 -10.75 -54.37 -15.75
C VAL A 586 -10.85 -54.23 -14.24
N ASP A 587 -10.74 -55.34 -13.50
CA ASP A 587 -10.65 -55.35 -12.04
C ASP A 587 -9.27 -55.82 -11.54
N ILE A 588 -9.01 -55.67 -10.24
CA ILE A 588 -7.74 -56.12 -9.63
C ILE A 588 -7.52 -57.64 -9.79
N PRO A 589 -8.52 -58.52 -9.60
CA PRO A 589 -8.35 -59.96 -9.86
C PRO A 589 -7.89 -60.27 -11.30
N ALA A 590 -8.48 -59.64 -12.32
CA ALA A 590 -8.05 -59.84 -13.70
C ALA A 590 -6.62 -59.34 -13.96
N ILE A 591 -6.21 -58.25 -13.30
CA ILE A 591 -4.81 -57.77 -13.37
C ILE A 591 -3.88 -58.77 -12.69
N HIS A 592 -4.25 -59.27 -11.51
CA HIS A 592 -3.49 -60.30 -10.78
C HIS A 592 -3.29 -61.54 -11.65
N ASP A 593 -4.37 -62.07 -12.22
CA ASP A 593 -4.33 -63.29 -13.04
C ASP A 593 -3.53 -63.11 -14.34
N ALA A 594 -3.59 -61.92 -14.94
CA ALA A 594 -2.83 -61.61 -16.15
C ALA A 594 -1.32 -61.41 -15.90
N ILE A 595 -0.95 -60.91 -14.72
CA ILE A 595 0.46 -60.70 -14.35
C ILE A 595 1.09 -61.98 -13.79
N GLY A 596 0.37 -62.71 -12.92
CA GLY A 596 0.82 -63.98 -12.36
C GLY A 596 2.09 -63.91 -11.49
N ASP A 597 2.41 -62.72 -10.95
CA ASP A 597 3.63 -62.47 -10.15
C ASP A 597 3.28 -61.79 -8.80
N GLU A 598 3.33 -62.59 -7.74
CA GLU A 598 3.08 -62.20 -6.34
C GLU A 598 4.09 -61.16 -5.78
N SER A 599 5.24 -60.97 -6.46
CA SER A 599 6.18 -59.92 -6.10
C SER A 599 5.72 -58.53 -6.53
N LEU A 600 4.78 -58.45 -7.47
CA LEU A 600 4.23 -57.20 -8.02
C LEU A 600 2.82 -56.89 -7.48
N LEU A 601 1.94 -57.88 -7.47
CA LEU A 601 0.58 -57.79 -6.95
C LEU A 601 0.25 -59.11 -6.26
N ALA A 602 0.20 -59.11 -4.93
CA ALA A 602 -0.01 -60.32 -4.15
C ALA A 602 -1.48 -60.50 -3.78
N TYR A 603 -1.98 -61.74 -3.81
CA TYR A 603 -3.28 -62.10 -3.25
C TYR A 603 -3.13 -62.74 -1.86
N GLU A 604 -3.63 -62.07 -0.82
CA GLU A 604 -3.51 -62.51 0.57
C GLU A 604 -4.71 -63.35 1.05
N GLY A 605 -5.67 -63.63 0.16
CA GLY A 605 -6.91 -64.33 0.48
C GLY A 605 -8.05 -63.39 0.90
N ASN A 606 -9.29 -63.91 0.85
CA ASN A 606 -10.50 -63.19 1.25
C ASN A 606 -10.70 -61.82 0.56
N GLY A 607 -10.29 -61.70 -0.71
CA GLY A 607 -10.38 -60.45 -1.46
C GLY A 607 -9.36 -59.38 -1.02
N ILE A 608 -8.33 -59.74 -0.25
CA ILE A 608 -7.24 -58.85 0.15
C ILE A 608 -6.12 -58.93 -0.87
N TYR A 609 -5.69 -57.78 -1.38
CA TYR A 609 -4.58 -57.67 -2.33
C TYR A 609 -3.54 -56.68 -1.82
N LEU A 610 -2.25 -56.98 -2.01
CA LEU A 610 -1.13 -56.08 -1.76
C LEU A 610 -0.44 -55.72 -3.07
N LEU A 611 -0.67 -54.49 -3.53
CA LEU A 611 -0.03 -53.94 -4.71
C LEU A 611 1.35 -53.38 -4.32
N LYS A 612 2.41 -53.93 -4.90
CA LYS A 612 3.83 -53.61 -4.61
C LYS A 612 4.51 -52.81 -5.73
N THR A 613 3.82 -52.59 -6.84
CA THR A 613 4.29 -51.81 -8.00
C THR A 613 3.24 -50.77 -8.39
N ASN A 614 3.64 -49.72 -9.10
CA ASN A 614 2.69 -48.74 -9.60
C ASN A 614 1.68 -49.34 -10.58
N LEU A 615 0.47 -48.79 -10.63
CA LEU A 615 -0.58 -49.20 -11.58
C LEU A 615 -1.01 -47.99 -12.40
N GLU A 616 -0.84 -48.08 -13.73
CA GLU A 616 -1.13 -47.03 -14.70
C GLU A 616 -2.29 -47.42 -15.61
N LEU A 617 -3.31 -46.59 -15.67
CA LEU A 617 -4.49 -46.77 -16.51
C LEU A 617 -4.39 -45.80 -17.69
N LYS A 618 -4.42 -46.33 -18.93
CA LYS A 618 -4.38 -45.51 -20.15
C LYS A 618 -5.77 -45.06 -20.59
N ARG A 619 -5.78 -44.13 -21.55
CA ARG A 619 -6.97 -43.51 -22.13
C ARG A 619 -8.09 -44.54 -22.42
N HIS A 620 -9.32 -44.22 -21.98
CA HIS A 620 -10.53 -45.05 -22.12
C HIS A 620 -10.49 -46.43 -21.45
N THR A 621 -9.55 -46.69 -20.55
CA THR A 621 -9.66 -47.82 -19.63
C THR A 621 -10.41 -47.41 -18.37
N THR A 622 -11.10 -48.35 -17.73
CA THR A 622 -11.69 -48.16 -16.41
C THR A 622 -11.23 -49.28 -15.48
N LEU A 623 -10.66 -48.92 -14.33
CA LEU A 623 -10.31 -49.85 -13.26
C LEU A 623 -11.46 -49.98 -12.26
N LEU A 624 -11.83 -51.21 -11.94
CA LEU A 624 -12.79 -51.55 -10.89
C LEU A 624 -12.05 -52.05 -9.64
N ILE A 625 -12.36 -51.46 -8.48
CA ILE A 625 -11.91 -51.89 -7.16
C ILE A 625 -13.17 -52.08 -6.32
N GLU A 626 -13.75 -53.27 -6.37
CA GLU A 626 -15.11 -53.50 -5.87
C GLU A 626 -15.26 -54.76 -5.03
N LYS A 627 -16.06 -54.70 -3.97
CA LYS A 627 -16.51 -55.89 -3.24
C LYS A 627 -17.46 -56.76 -4.09
N PRO A 628 -17.47 -58.10 -3.90
CA PRO A 628 -16.63 -58.87 -2.98
C PRO A 628 -15.25 -59.21 -3.54
N GLY A 629 -14.98 -58.95 -4.83
CA GLY A 629 -13.73 -59.34 -5.49
C GLY A 629 -12.49 -58.70 -4.86
N VAL A 630 -12.60 -57.44 -4.42
CA VAL A 630 -11.56 -56.69 -3.72
C VAL A 630 -12.14 -56.13 -2.43
N ALA A 631 -11.96 -56.85 -1.33
CA ALA A 631 -12.38 -56.40 0.00
C ALA A 631 -11.44 -55.32 0.56
N TRP A 632 -10.14 -55.50 0.38
CA TRP A 632 -9.11 -54.55 0.84
C TRP A 632 -7.92 -54.53 -0.13
N LEU A 633 -7.64 -53.37 -0.70
CA LEU A 633 -6.45 -53.13 -1.51
C LEU A 633 -5.41 -52.36 -0.68
N LYS A 634 -4.32 -53.02 -0.35
CA LYS A 634 -3.14 -52.43 0.31
C LYS A 634 -2.18 -51.93 -0.75
N LEU A 635 -1.66 -50.72 -0.57
CA LEU A 635 -0.64 -50.12 -1.42
C LEU A 635 0.67 -50.08 -0.64
N LYS A 636 1.69 -50.83 -1.08
CA LYS A 636 3.02 -50.81 -0.44
C LYS A 636 3.51 -49.38 -0.29
N SER A 637 3.87 -48.99 0.93
CA SER A 637 4.29 -47.65 1.30
C SER A 637 5.24 -47.76 2.48
N ASP A 638 6.55 -47.66 2.23
CA ASP A 638 7.57 -47.78 3.26
C ASP A 638 8.83 -46.99 2.83
N PRO A 639 9.84 -46.82 3.71
CA PRO A 639 10.99 -45.95 3.41
C PRO A 639 11.78 -46.30 2.14
N SER A 640 11.56 -47.48 1.57
CA SER A 640 12.23 -47.90 0.33
C SER A 640 11.51 -47.44 -0.94
N ASP A 641 10.18 -47.50 -0.97
CA ASP A 641 9.37 -47.17 -2.15
C ASP A 641 7.88 -47.06 -1.82
N THR A 642 7.16 -46.25 -2.61
CA THR A 642 5.71 -46.02 -2.49
C THR A 642 4.99 -46.34 -3.78
N VAL A 643 3.76 -46.84 -3.66
CA VAL A 643 2.92 -47.25 -4.79
C VAL A 643 1.90 -46.17 -5.12
N ARG A 644 1.75 -45.88 -6.40
CA ARG A 644 0.64 -45.07 -6.92
C ARG A 644 -0.24 -45.85 -7.87
N ILE A 645 -1.54 -45.65 -7.72
CA ILE A 645 -2.52 -45.98 -8.76
C ILE A 645 -2.86 -44.67 -9.47
N PHE A 646 -2.63 -44.61 -10.79
CA PHE A 646 -2.90 -43.39 -11.53
C PHE A 646 -3.50 -43.61 -12.91
N GLY A 647 -4.48 -42.78 -13.24
CA GLY A 647 -5.12 -42.73 -14.55
C GLY A 647 -4.52 -41.63 -15.40
N ASP A 648 -3.94 -41.98 -16.53
CA ASP A 648 -3.57 -41.08 -17.61
C ASP A 648 -4.69 -41.12 -18.66
N SER A 649 -5.72 -40.30 -18.41
CA SER A 649 -7.02 -40.37 -19.10
C SER A 649 -7.79 -41.70 -18.91
N GLY A 650 -7.39 -42.51 -17.93
CA GLY A 650 -8.07 -43.74 -17.49
C GLY A 650 -8.89 -43.51 -16.22
N ASN A 651 -10.05 -44.15 -16.14
CA ASN A 651 -11.01 -43.99 -15.05
C ASN A 651 -10.78 -45.00 -13.92
N ILE A 652 -11.28 -44.67 -12.74
CA ILE A 652 -11.24 -45.55 -11.56
C ILE A 652 -12.64 -45.58 -10.92
N TYR A 653 -13.14 -46.76 -10.56
CA TYR A 653 -14.40 -46.94 -9.85
C TYR A 653 -14.15 -47.81 -8.63
N ILE A 654 -14.32 -47.24 -7.44
CA ILE A 654 -14.11 -47.89 -6.15
C ILE A 654 -15.47 -48.07 -5.48
N SER A 655 -15.82 -49.31 -5.11
CA SER A 655 -17.13 -49.62 -4.51
C SER A 655 -17.03 -50.60 -3.34
N GLY A 656 -17.38 -50.16 -2.14
CA GLY A 656 -17.42 -50.99 -0.93
C GLY A 656 -16.05 -51.38 -0.36
N SER A 657 -14.97 -51.20 -1.11
CA SER A 657 -13.62 -51.67 -0.76
C SER A 657 -12.94 -50.78 0.26
N ARG A 658 -11.98 -51.36 0.99
CA ARG A 658 -11.00 -50.62 1.79
C ARG A 658 -9.73 -50.38 0.98
N ILE A 659 -9.15 -49.19 1.04
CA ILE A 659 -7.87 -48.88 0.39
C ILE A 659 -6.95 -48.15 1.36
N THR A 660 -5.75 -48.68 1.58
CA THR A 660 -4.78 -48.09 2.53
C THR A 660 -3.36 -48.12 2.01
N SER A 661 -2.52 -47.20 2.48
CA SER A 661 -1.07 -47.38 2.45
C SER A 661 -0.67 -48.45 3.46
N TRP A 662 0.38 -49.20 3.16
CA TRP A 662 0.81 -50.35 3.97
C TRP A 662 2.32 -50.49 3.99
N ASP A 663 2.91 -50.35 5.16
CA ASP A 663 4.34 -50.54 5.38
C ASP A 663 4.65 -52.03 5.50
N THR A 664 5.41 -52.54 4.54
CA THR A 664 5.75 -53.97 4.49
C THR A 664 6.82 -54.37 5.48
N ASN A 665 7.57 -53.42 6.05
CA ASN A 665 8.58 -53.68 7.07
C ASN A 665 7.95 -53.84 8.46
N THR A 666 6.95 -53.01 8.78
CA THR A 666 6.24 -53.05 10.06
C THR A 666 4.97 -53.90 10.02
N ASN A 667 4.47 -54.18 8.82
CA ASN A 667 3.21 -54.88 8.57
C ASN A 667 2.00 -54.18 9.24
N ASP A 668 1.97 -52.87 9.09
CA ASP A 668 0.90 -51.98 9.56
C ASP A 668 0.65 -50.86 8.54
N PHE A 669 -0.28 -49.94 8.82
CA PHE A 669 -0.45 -48.72 8.03
C PHE A 669 0.84 -47.89 8.00
N ASP A 670 1.01 -47.15 6.92
CA ASP A 670 2.09 -46.18 6.83
C ASP A 670 1.66 -44.85 7.47
N TYR A 671 2.21 -44.58 8.66
CA TYR A 671 1.94 -43.37 9.44
C TYR A 671 2.93 -42.24 9.14
N ASP A 672 4.07 -42.52 8.48
CA ASP A 672 5.07 -41.51 8.21
C ASP A 672 4.73 -40.77 6.91
N VAL A 673 4.60 -39.45 7.00
CA VAL A 673 4.30 -38.61 5.83
C VAL A 673 5.57 -38.05 5.20
N GLU A 674 6.70 -38.12 5.89
CA GLU A 674 7.94 -37.43 5.55
C GLU A 674 8.83 -38.23 4.59
N ASP A 675 8.81 -39.56 4.68
CA ASP A 675 9.45 -40.46 3.70
C ASP A 675 8.54 -40.72 2.48
N GLY A 676 7.27 -40.35 2.59
CA GLY A 676 6.29 -40.27 1.53
C GLY A 676 5.31 -41.43 1.56
N ARG A 677 4.09 -41.21 1.07
CA ARG A 677 3.02 -42.23 1.10
C ARG A 677 2.39 -42.51 -0.24
N SER A 678 1.96 -43.75 -0.39
CA SER A 678 1.13 -44.23 -1.49
C SER A 678 -0.13 -43.37 -1.69
N HIS A 679 -0.56 -43.20 -2.94
CA HIS A 679 -1.67 -42.31 -3.29
C HIS A 679 -2.40 -42.77 -4.55
N ILE A 680 -3.61 -42.23 -4.76
CA ILE A 680 -4.44 -42.51 -5.94
C ILE A 680 -4.76 -41.20 -6.66
N ARG A 681 -4.58 -41.18 -7.98
CA ARG A 681 -4.74 -39.97 -8.76
C ARG A 681 -5.27 -40.22 -10.16
N VAL A 682 -6.29 -39.48 -10.59
CA VAL A 682 -6.71 -39.47 -11.99
C VAL A 682 -6.39 -38.14 -12.67
N ASN A 683 -5.83 -38.23 -13.87
CA ASN A 683 -5.63 -37.12 -14.79
C ASN A 683 -6.64 -37.25 -15.94
N ASN A 684 -7.38 -36.19 -16.26
CA ASN A 684 -8.26 -36.13 -17.44
C ASN A 684 -9.27 -37.29 -17.53
N ALA A 685 -9.83 -37.67 -16.39
CA ALA A 685 -10.63 -38.86 -16.24
C ALA A 685 -11.66 -38.74 -15.10
N ARG A 686 -12.53 -39.74 -15.01
CA ARG A 686 -13.52 -39.89 -13.97
C ARG A 686 -13.01 -40.84 -12.88
N MET A 687 -13.14 -40.44 -11.61
CA MET A 687 -12.97 -41.36 -10.48
C MET A 687 -14.14 -41.28 -9.50
N ASP A 688 -14.74 -42.44 -9.23
CA ASP A 688 -15.86 -42.59 -8.30
C ASP A 688 -15.44 -43.43 -7.08
N VAL A 689 -15.82 -42.99 -5.88
CA VAL A 689 -15.57 -43.64 -4.60
C VAL A 689 -16.92 -43.80 -3.90
N VAL A 690 -17.39 -45.03 -3.75
CA VAL A 690 -18.76 -45.33 -3.31
C VAL A 690 -18.75 -46.35 -2.18
N GLY A 691 -19.33 -46.04 -1.03
CA GLY A 691 -19.41 -47.01 0.08
C GLY A 691 -18.04 -47.49 0.60
N ALA A 692 -16.96 -46.74 0.32
CA ALA A 692 -15.58 -47.21 0.49
C ALA A 692 -14.90 -46.58 1.70
N GLU A 693 -13.87 -47.26 2.22
CA GLU A 693 -12.97 -46.71 3.25
C GLU A 693 -11.61 -46.43 2.62
N VAL A 694 -11.12 -45.19 2.68
CA VAL A 694 -9.83 -44.79 2.10
C VAL A 694 -8.99 -44.08 3.15
N SER A 695 -7.85 -44.65 3.52
CA SER A 695 -7.05 -44.08 4.60
C SER A 695 -5.53 -44.20 4.48
N HIS A 696 -4.84 -43.35 5.25
CA HIS A 696 -3.38 -43.29 5.37
C HIS A 696 -2.63 -42.95 4.06
N LEU A 697 -3.32 -42.43 3.05
CA LEU A 697 -2.73 -42.09 1.75
C LEU A 697 -2.11 -40.69 1.72
N GLY A 698 -1.12 -40.54 0.83
CA GLY A 698 -0.60 -39.26 0.37
C GLY A 698 0.32 -38.51 1.31
N GLN A 699 0.96 -37.49 0.76
CA GLN A 699 2.12 -36.81 1.34
C GLN A 699 2.13 -35.31 0.99
N PRO A 700 2.92 -34.47 1.69
CA PRO A 700 3.16 -33.09 1.28
C PRO A 700 3.76 -32.97 -0.13
N LEU A 701 3.53 -31.82 -0.77
CA LEU A 701 4.17 -31.48 -2.03
C LEU A 701 5.69 -31.36 -1.83
N THR A 702 6.46 -32.09 -2.64
CA THR A 702 7.91 -31.93 -2.74
C THR A 702 8.27 -31.56 -4.18
N ALA A 703 9.46 -31.01 -4.38
CA ALA A 703 9.96 -30.71 -5.73
C ALA A 703 10.03 -31.97 -6.62
N ALA A 704 10.19 -33.15 -6.02
CA ALA A 704 10.29 -34.43 -6.71
C ALA A 704 8.92 -35.08 -7.00
N SER A 705 7.92 -34.91 -6.11
CA SER A 705 6.62 -35.58 -6.24
C SER A 705 5.67 -34.91 -7.23
N GLY A 706 5.81 -33.60 -7.43
CA GLY A 706 4.89 -32.80 -8.24
C GLY A 706 3.48 -32.69 -7.62
N GLY A 707 2.58 -31.92 -8.24
CA GLY A 707 1.24 -31.68 -7.70
C GLY A 707 0.32 -32.91 -7.69
N GLY A 708 -0.57 -32.99 -6.68
CA GLY A 708 -1.64 -33.98 -6.60
C GLY A 708 -1.24 -35.34 -6.03
N VAL A 709 -0.27 -35.38 -5.11
CA VAL A 709 0.17 -36.60 -4.39
C VAL A 709 -0.41 -36.69 -2.97
N TYR A 710 -1.48 -35.95 -2.70
CA TYR A 710 -1.92 -35.63 -1.34
C TYR A 710 -2.83 -36.69 -0.70
N GLY A 711 -3.30 -37.68 -1.46
CA GLY A 711 -4.26 -38.68 -0.99
C GLY A 711 -5.07 -39.18 -2.18
N LEU A 712 -6.35 -38.81 -2.23
CA LEU A 712 -7.19 -38.91 -3.43
C LEU A 712 -7.11 -37.61 -4.24
N ALA A 713 -6.77 -37.69 -5.52
CA ALA A 713 -6.62 -36.53 -6.39
C ALA A 713 -7.28 -36.66 -7.76
N TRP A 714 -8.05 -35.64 -8.14
CA TRP A 714 -8.61 -35.46 -9.49
C TRP A 714 -7.98 -34.24 -10.13
N ARG A 715 -7.38 -34.38 -11.31
CA ARG A 715 -6.70 -33.24 -11.92
C ARG A 715 -6.77 -33.23 -13.42
N ILE A 716 -6.60 -32.05 -13.99
CA ILE A 716 -6.17 -31.88 -15.37
C ILE A 716 -4.64 -31.74 -15.43
N GLU A 717 -4.05 -31.77 -16.62
CA GLU A 717 -2.60 -31.59 -16.75
C GLU A 717 -2.18 -30.13 -16.59
N ASN A 718 -1.01 -29.90 -15.97
CA ASN A 718 -0.52 -28.53 -15.69
C ASN A 718 -0.21 -27.73 -16.96
N ALA A 719 0.08 -28.40 -18.08
CA ALA A 719 0.33 -27.76 -19.37
C ALA A 719 -0.96 -27.44 -20.14
N SER A 720 -2.09 -27.95 -19.66
CA SER A 720 -3.36 -27.92 -20.36
C SER A 720 -4.16 -26.67 -20.00
N ARG A 721 -5.03 -26.27 -20.91
CA ARG A 721 -5.89 -25.10 -20.72
C ARG A 721 -7.20 -25.55 -20.07
N PHE A 722 -7.64 -24.81 -19.05
CA PHE A 722 -8.96 -25.01 -18.46
C PHE A 722 -10.05 -24.99 -19.55
N GLY A 723 -10.93 -25.99 -19.55
CA GLY A 723 -11.96 -26.18 -20.58
C GLY A 723 -11.52 -27.02 -21.80
N GLU A 724 -10.27 -27.44 -21.90
CA GLU A 724 -9.84 -28.43 -22.91
C GLU A 724 -9.82 -29.85 -22.34
N GLU A 725 -9.61 -29.99 -21.04
CA GLU A 725 -9.55 -31.28 -20.35
C GLU A 725 -10.59 -31.36 -19.24
N LEU A 726 -10.97 -32.58 -18.88
CA LEU A 726 -12.03 -32.84 -17.91
C LEU A 726 -11.62 -33.91 -16.90
N ALA A 727 -11.64 -33.52 -15.63
CA ALA A 727 -11.61 -34.42 -14.48
C ALA A 727 -12.93 -34.28 -13.70
N THR A 728 -13.53 -35.41 -13.31
CA THR A 728 -14.82 -35.44 -12.61
C THR A 728 -15.00 -36.70 -11.78
N GLY A 729 -16.12 -36.83 -11.09
CA GLY A 729 -16.55 -38.05 -10.43
C GLY A 729 -17.27 -37.82 -9.12
N TYR A 730 -17.33 -38.88 -8.32
CA TYR A 730 -18.17 -38.98 -7.15
C TYR A 730 -17.40 -39.43 -5.91
N VAL A 731 -17.76 -38.91 -4.74
CA VAL A 731 -17.43 -39.51 -3.44
C VAL A 731 -18.73 -39.61 -2.64
N VAL A 732 -19.21 -40.82 -2.43
CA VAL A 732 -20.57 -41.09 -1.92
C VAL A 732 -20.53 -42.16 -0.85
N ASP A 733 -21.25 -41.94 0.26
CA ASP A 733 -21.41 -42.91 1.35
C ASP A 733 -20.07 -43.51 1.84
N SER A 734 -18.98 -42.72 1.79
CA SER A 734 -17.61 -43.21 1.98
C SER A 734 -16.95 -42.61 3.23
N TYR A 735 -15.93 -43.29 3.75
CA TYR A 735 -15.12 -42.83 4.88
C TYR A 735 -13.68 -42.58 4.45
N VAL A 736 -13.24 -41.33 4.54
CA VAL A 736 -11.94 -40.87 4.04
C VAL A 736 -11.15 -40.23 5.17
N HIS A 737 -10.15 -40.94 5.71
CA HIS A 737 -9.50 -40.53 6.96
C HIS A 737 -8.00 -40.79 7.02
N ASP A 738 -7.27 -40.12 7.92
CA ASP A 738 -5.81 -40.26 8.11
C ASP A 738 -4.95 -40.01 6.86
N ASN A 739 -5.55 -39.48 5.78
CA ASN A 739 -4.82 -39.09 4.57
C ASN A 739 -4.09 -37.77 4.81
N TYR A 740 -3.15 -37.40 3.93
CA TYR A 740 -2.50 -36.09 4.06
C TYR A 740 -3.50 -34.97 3.73
N ILE A 741 -4.18 -35.08 2.59
CA ILE A 741 -5.43 -34.40 2.27
C ILE A 741 -6.44 -35.48 1.89
N GLY A 742 -7.65 -35.42 2.46
CA GLY A 742 -8.69 -36.42 2.19
C GLY A 742 -9.12 -36.44 0.72
N PHE A 743 -9.35 -35.25 0.16
CA PHE A 743 -9.82 -35.05 -1.20
C PHE A 743 -9.19 -33.81 -1.81
N TYR A 744 -8.58 -33.93 -3.00
CA TYR A 744 -7.97 -32.81 -3.70
C TYR A 744 -8.41 -32.75 -5.17
N THR A 745 -8.65 -31.54 -5.69
CA THR A 745 -8.85 -31.34 -7.14
C THR A 745 -7.98 -30.24 -7.72
N PHE A 746 -7.67 -30.35 -9.01
CA PHE A 746 -7.09 -29.29 -9.84
C PHE A 746 -7.86 -29.20 -11.16
N GLY A 747 -8.69 -28.17 -11.33
CA GLY A 747 -9.48 -27.97 -12.54
C GLY A 747 -10.56 -29.03 -12.80
N ALA A 748 -11.11 -29.63 -11.74
CA ALA A 748 -12.19 -30.61 -11.88
C ALA A 748 -13.55 -29.91 -12.09
N THR A 749 -14.51 -30.59 -12.70
CA THR A 749 -15.82 -30.00 -13.02
C THR A 749 -16.95 -30.96 -12.72
N GLY A 750 -18.03 -30.47 -12.12
CA GLY A 750 -19.27 -31.24 -11.94
C GLY A 750 -19.14 -32.41 -10.95
N MET A 751 -18.26 -32.30 -9.97
CA MET A 751 -18.07 -33.35 -8.96
C MET A 751 -19.17 -33.35 -7.90
N ILE A 752 -19.53 -34.54 -7.42
CA ILE A 752 -20.49 -34.71 -6.33
C ILE A 752 -19.82 -35.43 -5.16
N VAL A 753 -19.81 -34.78 -3.99
CA VAL A 753 -19.32 -35.32 -2.72
C VAL A 753 -20.50 -35.34 -1.75
N ARG A 754 -21.01 -36.51 -1.39
CA ARG A 754 -22.18 -36.60 -0.52
C ARG A 754 -22.18 -37.74 0.49
N ASN A 755 -22.91 -37.54 1.58
CA ASN A 755 -23.15 -38.54 2.62
C ASN A 755 -21.87 -39.22 3.13
N SER A 756 -20.72 -38.53 3.04
CA SER A 756 -19.42 -39.12 3.32
C SER A 756 -18.78 -38.48 4.55
N GLU A 757 -17.90 -39.22 5.21
CA GLU A 757 -17.16 -38.77 6.38
C GLU A 757 -15.69 -38.51 6.04
N PHE A 758 -15.17 -37.34 6.44
CA PHE A 758 -13.78 -36.92 6.24
C PHE A 758 -13.16 -36.54 7.59
N SER A 759 -12.31 -37.41 8.14
CA SER A 759 -11.80 -37.21 9.50
C SER A 759 -10.31 -37.45 9.66
N HIS A 760 -9.69 -36.81 10.66
CA HIS A 760 -8.28 -37.03 11.04
C HIS A 760 -7.26 -36.85 9.91
N ASN A 761 -7.62 -36.15 8.82
CA ASN A 761 -6.67 -35.89 7.74
C ASN A 761 -5.63 -34.85 8.20
N LYS A 762 -4.37 -35.06 7.80
CA LYS A 762 -3.24 -34.27 8.31
C LYS A 762 -3.37 -32.77 8.02
N SER A 763 -3.91 -32.42 6.86
CA SER A 763 -4.15 -31.04 6.44
C SER A 763 -5.63 -30.76 6.25
N TYR A 764 -6.20 -31.08 5.07
CA TYR A 764 -7.58 -30.72 4.73
C TYR A 764 -8.45 -31.96 4.61
N GLY A 765 -9.73 -31.84 4.99
CA GLY A 765 -10.74 -32.85 4.67
C GLY A 765 -11.05 -32.83 3.16
N LEU A 766 -11.65 -31.73 2.70
CA LEU A 766 -11.98 -31.46 1.30
C LEU A 766 -11.24 -30.21 0.80
N ASP A 767 -10.40 -30.34 -0.23
CA ASP A 767 -9.65 -29.25 -0.88
C ASP A 767 -9.88 -29.17 -2.40
N PRO A 768 -11.08 -28.79 -2.86
CA PRO A 768 -11.25 -28.34 -4.23
C PRO A 768 -10.41 -27.11 -4.59
N HIS A 769 -9.57 -27.20 -5.62
CA HIS A 769 -8.54 -26.20 -5.89
C HIS A 769 -8.38 -25.87 -7.39
N ASP A 770 -7.84 -24.68 -7.69
CA ASP A 770 -7.44 -24.17 -9.01
C ASP A 770 -8.52 -24.35 -10.11
N ASP A 771 -9.46 -23.40 -10.19
CA ASP A 771 -10.51 -23.30 -11.21
C ASP A 771 -11.52 -24.48 -11.24
N SER A 772 -11.56 -25.29 -10.17
CA SER A 772 -12.61 -26.31 -9.99
C SER A 772 -14.01 -25.68 -9.86
N ASN A 773 -15.01 -26.26 -10.54
CA ASN A 773 -16.30 -25.60 -10.71
C ASN A 773 -17.50 -26.54 -10.83
N ASN A 774 -18.70 -26.03 -10.56
CA ASN A 774 -19.97 -26.78 -10.63
C ASN A 774 -20.06 -27.98 -9.66
N PHE A 775 -19.44 -27.90 -8.48
CA PHE A 775 -19.47 -28.98 -7.49
C PHE A 775 -20.79 -28.99 -6.70
N ILE A 776 -21.19 -30.18 -6.25
CA ILE A 776 -22.14 -30.37 -5.15
C ILE A 776 -21.41 -31.07 -4.00
N VAL A 777 -21.32 -30.40 -2.86
CA VAL A 777 -20.79 -30.96 -1.60
C VAL A 777 -21.91 -30.97 -0.58
N GLU A 778 -22.51 -32.13 -0.30
CA GLU A 778 -23.71 -32.21 0.53
C GLU A 778 -23.78 -33.32 1.57
N ASN A 779 -24.42 -33.06 2.71
CA ASN A 779 -24.69 -34.08 3.75
C ASN A 779 -23.43 -34.81 4.26
N ASN A 780 -22.24 -34.19 4.17
CA ASN A 780 -21.00 -34.81 4.62
C ASN A 780 -20.73 -34.50 6.11
N TYR A 781 -19.97 -35.37 6.77
CA TYR A 781 -19.45 -35.15 8.11
C TYR A 781 -17.93 -34.94 8.07
N VAL A 782 -17.46 -33.73 8.37
CA VAL A 782 -16.07 -33.32 8.17
C VAL A 782 -15.46 -32.81 9.48
N HIS A 783 -14.58 -33.60 10.10
CA HIS A 783 -14.13 -33.30 11.48
C HIS A 783 -12.70 -33.70 11.81
N ASP A 784 -12.14 -33.13 12.88
CA ASP A 784 -10.81 -33.48 13.41
C ASP A 784 -9.66 -33.38 12.39
N ASN A 785 -9.79 -32.53 11.37
CA ASN A 785 -8.73 -32.34 10.37
C ASN A 785 -7.71 -31.29 10.84
N GLY A 786 -6.44 -31.48 10.47
CA GLY A 786 -5.31 -30.66 10.94
C GLY A 786 -5.30 -29.21 10.45
N ASN A 787 -6.23 -28.82 9.57
CA ASN A 787 -6.39 -27.47 9.05
C ASN A 787 -7.89 -27.12 8.84
N HIS A 788 -8.34 -26.88 7.61
CA HIS A 788 -9.77 -26.62 7.31
C HIS A 788 -10.53 -27.93 7.07
N GLY A 789 -11.81 -27.95 7.43
CA GLY A 789 -12.71 -29.04 7.05
C GLY A 789 -12.93 -29.04 5.54
N ILE A 790 -13.62 -28.02 5.03
CA ILE A 790 -13.94 -27.84 3.62
C ILE A 790 -13.33 -26.53 3.12
N ILE A 791 -12.51 -26.58 2.06
CA ILE A 791 -11.92 -25.39 1.44
C ILE A 791 -12.02 -25.42 -0.09
N PHE A 792 -12.51 -24.33 -0.67
CA PHE A 792 -12.45 -24.08 -2.11
C PHE A 792 -11.48 -22.93 -2.39
N SER A 793 -10.31 -23.21 -2.99
CA SER A 793 -9.24 -22.21 -3.17
C SER A 793 -8.84 -21.99 -4.63
N ARG A 794 -8.63 -20.71 -4.97
CA ARG A 794 -8.17 -20.21 -6.28
C ARG A 794 -9.18 -20.40 -7.40
N ARG A 795 -10.04 -19.38 -7.55
CA ARG A 795 -10.99 -19.25 -8.68
C ARG A 795 -11.98 -20.42 -8.78
N CYS A 796 -12.32 -21.06 -7.66
CA CYS A 796 -13.36 -22.07 -7.69
C CYS A 796 -14.74 -21.41 -7.72
N VAL A 797 -15.55 -21.73 -8.74
CA VAL A 797 -16.80 -21.00 -9.03
C VAL A 797 -17.99 -21.92 -9.26
N ASN A 798 -19.19 -21.37 -9.05
CA ASN A 798 -20.47 -22.04 -9.31
C ASN A 798 -20.64 -23.33 -8.49
N ASN A 799 -20.12 -23.38 -7.26
CA ASN A 799 -20.22 -24.57 -6.42
C ASN A 799 -21.33 -24.44 -5.36
N VAL A 800 -21.91 -25.58 -4.98
CA VAL A 800 -22.92 -25.72 -3.92
C VAL A 800 -22.34 -26.53 -2.77
N ILE A 801 -22.31 -25.94 -1.57
CA ILE A 801 -21.88 -26.57 -0.32
C ILE A 801 -23.06 -26.53 0.64
N ARG A 802 -23.74 -27.66 0.85
CA ARG A 802 -25.00 -27.68 1.62
C ARG A 802 -25.16 -28.81 2.62
N ASN A 803 -25.89 -28.58 3.71
CA ASN A 803 -26.25 -29.64 4.67
C ASN A 803 -25.07 -30.43 5.26
N ASN A 804 -23.85 -29.90 5.20
CA ASN A 804 -22.68 -30.56 5.76
C ASN A 804 -22.53 -30.26 7.25
N ARG A 805 -21.97 -31.19 8.01
CA ARG A 805 -21.55 -31.00 9.41
C ARG A 805 -20.04 -30.86 9.45
N SER A 806 -19.51 -29.66 9.70
CA SER A 806 -18.06 -29.42 9.78
C SER A 806 -17.64 -29.04 11.20
N ILE A 807 -17.03 -29.97 11.93
CA ILE A 807 -16.86 -29.90 13.39
C ILE A 807 -15.40 -30.07 13.81
N ASP A 808 -14.92 -29.34 14.81
CA ASP A 808 -13.62 -29.56 15.47
C ASP A 808 -12.40 -29.65 14.52
N ASN A 809 -12.42 -28.91 13.41
CA ASN A 809 -11.26 -28.77 12.53
C ASN A 809 -10.33 -27.69 13.10
N ALA A 810 -9.02 -27.89 12.96
CA ALA A 810 -8.03 -27.03 13.61
C ALA A 810 -8.15 -25.54 13.25
N LEU A 811 -8.58 -25.24 12.02
CA LEU A 811 -8.85 -23.89 11.53
C LEU A 811 -10.33 -23.64 11.26
N HIS A 812 -10.80 -23.79 10.02
CA HIS A 812 -12.14 -23.30 9.63
C HIS A 812 -13.04 -24.49 9.30
N GLY A 813 -14.34 -24.36 9.58
CA GLY A 813 -15.30 -25.35 9.12
C GLY A 813 -15.37 -25.34 7.59
N ILE A 814 -15.79 -24.19 7.03
CA ILE A 814 -15.88 -23.97 5.59
C ILE A 814 -15.11 -22.71 5.19
N MET A 815 -14.30 -22.78 4.13
CA MET A 815 -13.53 -21.64 3.60
C MET A 815 -13.65 -21.48 2.09
N LEU A 816 -13.86 -20.24 1.63
CA LEU A 816 -13.60 -19.82 0.25
C LEU A 816 -12.36 -18.91 0.21
N ASP A 817 -11.40 -19.23 -0.65
CA ASP A 817 -10.10 -18.54 -0.74
C ASP A 817 -9.75 -18.12 -2.18
N ARG A 818 -9.12 -16.93 -2.33
CA ARG A 818 -8.48 -16.45 -3.58
C ARG A 818 -9.39 -16.47 -4.81
N ASP A 819 -10.32 -15.54 -4.87
CA ASP A 819 -11.24 -15.30 -5.99
C ASP A 819 -12.19 -16.48 -6.25
N SER A 820 -12.45 -17.32 -5.24
CA SER A 820 -13.49 -18.36 -5.29
C SER A 820 -14.86 -17.70 -5.17
N ASN A 821 -15.41 -17.32 -6.32
CA ASN A 821 -16.56 -16.44 -6.44
C ASN A 821 -17.82 -17.20 -6.86
N SER A 822 -18.99 -16.61 -6.65
CA SER A 822 -20.25 -17.16 -7.17
C SER A 822 -20.47 -18.60 -6.70
N ASN A 823 -20.39 -18.84 -5.39
CA ASN A 823 -20.71 -20.12 -4.75
C ASN A 823 -21.87 -19.96 -3.76
N SER A 824 -22.59 -21.06 -3.49
CA SER A 824 -23.69 -21.14 -2.54
C SER A 824 -23.33 -22.06 -1.36
N ILE A 825 -23.38 -21.52 -0.14
CA ILE A 825 -23.10 -22.22 1.11
C ILE A 825 -24.36 -22.19 1.99
N TYR A 826 -25.09 -23.29 2.12
CA TYR A 826 -26.36 -23.25 2.86
C TYR A 826 -26.80 -24.50 3.61
N GLY A 827 -27.61 -24.38 4.66
CA GLY A 827 -28.07 -25.53 5.43
C GLY A 827 -26.96 -26.25 6.22
N ASN A 828 -25.73 -25.74 6.25
CA ASN A 828 -24.61 -26.42 6.90
C ASN A 828 -24.62 -26.17 8.41
N PHE A 829 -24.11 -27.16 9.15
CA PHE A 829 -23.82 -27.05 10.58
C PHE A 829 -22.30 -26.94 10.80
N THR A 830 -21.83 -25.94 11.53
CA THR A 830 -20.41 -25.80 11.87
C THR A 830 -20.22 -25.58 13.37
N SER A 831 -19.26 -26.29 13.99
CA SER A 831 -19.01 -26.17 15.45
C SER A 831 -17.56 -26.43 15.85
N GLY A 832 -17.08 -25.78 16.91
CA GLY A 832 -15.75 -26.03 17.48
C GLY A 832 -14.55 -25.59 16.62
N ASN A 833 -14.77 -24.86 15.52
CA ASN A 833 -13.71 -24.36 14.65
C ASN A 833 -13.28 -22.93 15.04
N ARG A 834 -12.15 -22.44 14.49
CA ARG A 834 -11.72 -21.03 14.60
C ARG A 834 -12.72 -20.07 13.94
N ASP A 835 -13.10 -20.35 12.71
CA ASP A 835 -14.19 -19.63 12.05
C ASP A 835 -15.15 -20.71 11.53
N GLY A 836 -16.45 -20.57 11.76
CA GLY A 836 -17.44 -21.48 11.20
C GLY A 836 -17.40 -21.44 9.67
N ILE A 837 -17.54 -20.23 9.12
CA ILE A 837 -17.43 -19.96 7.68
C ILE A 837 -16.50 -18.76 7.44
N ALA A 838 -15.52 -18.91 6.55
CA ALA A 838 -14.56 -17.86 6.20
C ALA A 838 -14.56 -17.56 4.70
N LEU A 839 -14.73 -16.29 4.32
CA LEU A 839 -14.58 -15.80 2.95
C LEU A 839 -13.36 -14.89 2.85
N TRP A 840 -12.32 -15.36 2.19
CA TRP A 840 -11.05 -14.64 2.02
C TRP A 840 -10.86 -14.28 0.55
N ARG A 841 -10.80 -12.98 0.23
CA ARG A 841 -10.65 -12.49 -1.16
C ARG A 841 -11.64 -13.17 -2.10
N SER A 842 -12.89 -13.28 -1.69
CA SER A 842 -13.90 -14.07 -2.41
C SER A 842 -15.22 -13.29 -2.45
N ALA A 843 -15.81 -13.18 -3.62
CA ALA A 843 -16.87 -12.24 -3.95
C ALA A 843 -18.09 -12.92 -4.57
N LYS A 844 -19.26 -12.27 -4.48
CA LYS A 844 -20.52 -12.76 -5.08
C LYS A 844 -20.96 -14.13 -4.59
N ASN A 845 -20.61 -14.51 -3.36
CA ASN A 845 -21.04 -15.77 -2.76
C ASN A 845 -22.31 -15.58 -1.93
N LEU A 846 -23.12 -16.64 -1.86
CA LEU A 846 -24.32 -16.73 -1.03
C LEU A 846 -24.03 -17.63 0.17
N VAL A 847 -24.28 -17.16 1.39
CA VAL A 847 -24.13 -17.91 2.63
C VAL A 847 -25.43 -17.82 3.42
N TYR A 848 -26.25 -18.87 3.44
CA TYR A 848 -27.58 -18.76 4.02
C TYR A 848 -28.12 -20.00 4.70
N GLU A 849 -29.08 -19.86 5.62
CA GLU A 849 -29.71 -21.01 6.31
C GLU A 849 -28.71 -21.94 7.01
N ASN A 850 -27.51 -21.46 7.37
CA ASN A 850 -26.52 -22.25 8.10
C ASN A 850 -26.72 -22.11 9.62
N GLU A 851 -26.43 -23.18 10.35
CA GLU A 851 -26.35 -23.21 11.80
C GLU A 851 -24.88 -23.23 12.25
N ILE A 852 -24.42 -22.13 12.85
CA ILE A 852 -23.00 -21.88 13.16
C ILE A 852 -22.87 -21.71 14.67
N VAL A 853 -22.41 -22.75 15.36
CA VAL A 853 -22.55 -22.87 16.82
C VAL A 853 -21.19 -23.04 17.48
N ALA A 854 -20.93 -22.39 18.62
CA ALA A 854 -19.74 -22.66 19.46
C ALA A 854 -18.37 -22.60 18.73
N ASN A 855 -18.27 -21.85 17.63
CA ASN A 855 -16.99 -21.56 16.97
C ASN A 855 -16.31 -20.35 17.65
N GLN A 856 -15.01 -20.14 17.42
CA GLN A 856 -14.38 -18.92 17.91
C GLN A 856 -14.97 -17.68 17.23
N ARG A 857 -15.29 -17.75 15.94
CA ARG A 857 -16.09 -16.76 15.20
C ARG A 857 -17.09 -17.46 14.30
N GLY A 858 -18.22 -16.81 14.03
CA GLY A 858 -19.25 -17.37 13.16
C GLY A 858 -18.87 -17.25 11.68
N VAL A 859 -19.21 -16.11 11.08
CA VAL A 859 -18.93 -15.81 9.66
C VAL A 859 -17.90 -14.69 9.57
N ARG A 860 -16.79 -14.93 8.89
CA ARG A 860 -15.68 -13.96 8.72
C ARG A 860 -15.48 -13.59 7.25
N LEU A 861 -15.43 -12.28 6.96
CA LEU A 861 -15.10 -11.74 5.64
C LEU A 861 -13.89 -10.81 5.68
N ASN A 862 -12.93 -11.00 4.76
CA ASN A 862 -11.74 -10.15 4.63
C ASN A 862 -11.01 -10.21 3.27
N LYS A 863 -10.02 -9.32 3.11
CA LYS A 863 -9.11 -9.17 1.97
C LYS A 863 -9.80 -8.99 0.61
N ARG A 864 -10.71 -8.02 0.46
CA ARG A 864 -11.54 -7.78 -0.75
C ARG A 864 -12.60 -8.85 -1.00
N SER A 865 -13.14 -9.42 0.08
CA SER A 865 -14.40 -10.17 -0.04
C SER A 865 -15.54 -9.18 -0.18
N THR A 866 -16.11 -9.10 -1.39
CA THR A 866 -17.11 -8.08 -1.74
C THR A 866 -18.36 -8.69 -2.35
N ASP A 867 -19.46 -7.95 -2.28
CA ASP A 867 -20.69 -8.32 -2.98
C ASP A 867 -21.21 -9.72 -2.56
N ASN A 868 -20.90 -10.19 -1.35
CA ASN A 868 -21.43 -11.44 -0.82
C ASN A 868 -22.77 -11.19 -0.10
N ALA A 869 -23.65 -12.18 -0.07
CA ALA A 869 -24.91 -12.14 0.68
C ALA A 869 -24.93 -13.23 1.76
N ILE A 870 -25.09 -12.81 3.01
CA ILE A 870 -25.10 -13.65 4.21
C ILE A 870 -26.46 -13.47 4.87
N TYR A 871 -27.36 -14.45 4.77
CA TYR A 871 -28.74 -14.27 5.23
C TYR A 871 -29.41 -15.50 5.82
N ASN A 872 -30.44 -15.34 6.65
CA ASN A 872 -31.14 -16.47 7.28
C ASN A 872 -30.22 -17.44 8.06
N ASN A 873 -29.04 -17.02 8.49
CA ASN A 873 -28.14 -17.88 9.26
C ASN A 873 -28.44 -17.76 10.76
N LYS A 874 -28.27 -18.86 11.47
CA LYS A 874 -28.34 -18.94 12.93
C LYS A 874 -26.92 -19.07 13.49
N ILE A 875 -26.45 -18.04 14.20
CA ILE A 875 -25.07 -17.93 14.71
C ILE A 875 -25.09 -17.83 16.23
N VAL A 876 -24.64 -18.89 16.92
CA VAL A 876 -24.89 -19.08 18.34
C VAL A 876 -23.61 -19.39 19.12
N ASP A 877 -23.51 -18.83 20.33
CA ASP A 877 -22.46 -19.16 21.32
C ASP A 877 -21.02 -19.01 20.80
N THR A 878 -20.75 -18.04 19.89
CA THR A 878 -19.37 -17.82 19.46
C THR A 878 -18.54 -17.15 20.56
N SER A 879 -17.32 -17.64 20.78
CA SER A 879 -16.46 -17.11 21.85
C SER A 879 -15.87 -15.73 21.56
N GLN A 880 -15.93 -15.26 20.30
CA GLN A 880 -15.60 -13.89 19.90
C GLN A 880 -16.75 -13.21 19.16
N TYR A 881 -16.89 -13.44 17.85
CA TYR A 881 -17.72 -12.61 16.98
C TYR A 881 -18.69 -13.49 16.19
N GLY A 882 -19.98 -13.14 16.18
CA GLY A 882 -20.96 -13.80 15.33
C GLY A 882 -20.66 -13.54 13.86
N ILE A 883 -20.74 -12.29 13.43
CA ILE A 883 -20.30 -11.81 12.11
C ILE A 883 -19.08 -10.90 12.29
N TYR A 884 -18.01 -11.16 11.54
CA TYR A 884 -16.78 -10.38 11.59
C TYR A 884 -16.36 -9.86 10.22
N LEU A 885 -16.43 -8.53 10.07
CA LEU A 885 -16.03 -7.80 8.86
C LEU A 885 -14.76 -7.01 9.10
N TYR A 886 -13.70 -7.27 8.33
CA TYR A 886 -12.45 -6.50 8.45
C TYR A 886 -11.62 -6.56 7.16
N THR A 887 -10.70 -5.60 6.98
CA THR A 887 -9.66 -5.69 5.93
C THR A 887 -10.22 -5.73 4.50
N GLU A 888 -10.82 -4.64 3.99
CA GLU A 888 -11.50 -4.52 2.67
C GLU A 888 -12.73 -5.42 2.47
N ALA A 889 -13.46 -5.77 3.52
CA ALA A 889 -14.78 -6.35 3.31
C ALA A 889 -15.80 -5.22 3.04
N PHE A 890 -16.24 -5.05 1.79
CA PHE A 890 -17.18 -3.99 1.41
C PHE A 890 -18.25 -4.46 0.41
N ARG A 891 -19.39 -3.76 0.36
CA ARG A 891 -20.59 -4.11 -0.40
C ARG A 891 -21.17 -5.49 -0.08
N ASN A 892 -20.96 -5.99 1.14
CA ASN A 892 -21.54 -7.25 1.57
C ASN A 892 -22.90 -7.02 2.25
N TRP A 893 -23.78 -8.00 2.11
CA TRP A 893 -25.17 -7.97 2.56
C TRP A 893 -25.34 -8.95 3.71
N PHE A 894 -25.84 -8.49 4.85
CA PHE A 894 -26.12 -9.29 6.03
C PHE A 894 -27.56 -9.07 6.46
N TYR A 895 -28.43 -10.05 6.27
CA TYR A 895 -29.83 -9.84 6.60
C TYR A 895 -30.61 -11.05 7.05
N ASP A 896 -31.67 -10.81 7.83
CA ASP A 896 -32.52 -11.87 8.38
C ASP A 896 -31.73 -12.95 9.15
N ASN A 897 -30.53 -12.63 9.67
CA ASN A 897 -29.74 -13.57 10.47
C ASN A 897 -30.14 -13.50 11.96
N GLU A 898 -30.10 -14.63 12.65
CA GLU A 898 -30.27 -14.75 14.09
C GLU A 898 -28.91 -14.95 14.76
N LEU A 899 -28.51 -14.02 15.63
CA LEU A 899 -27.24 -14.04 16.35
C LEU A 899 -27.51 -14.05 17.85
N THR A 900 -27.20 -15.16 18.52
CA THR A 900 -27.57 -15.37 19.93
C THR A 900 -26.35 -15.73 20.78
N ASN A 901 -26.20 -15.11 21.96
CA ASN A 901 -25.18 -15.43 22.96
C ASN A 901 -23.71 -15.35 22.46
N ASN A 902 -23.42 -14.42 21.56
CA ASN A 902 -22.06 -14.22 21.05
C ASN A 902 -21.30 -13.23 21.96
N GLN A 903 -19.96 -13.29 22.04
CA GLN A 903 -19.24 -12.19 22.73
C GLN A 903 -19.52 -10.84 22.05
N THR A 904 -19.57 -10.79 20.73
CA THR A 904 -20.14 -9.66 19.97
C THR A 904 -20.96 -10.23 18.83
N GLY A 905 -22.21 -9.79 18.68
CA GLY A 905 -23.07 -10.22 17.58
C GLY A 905 -22.45 -9.86 16.23
N VAL A 906 -22.38 -8.57 15.91
CA VAL A 906 -21.80 -8.08 14.66
C VAL A 906 -20.62 -7.15 14.93
N TYR A 907 -19.43 -7.54 14.49
CA TYR A 907 -18.20 -6.75 14.61
C TYR A 907 -17.80 -6.19 13.24
N ILE A 908 -17.84 -4.86 13.11
CA ILE A 908 -17.58 -4.16 11.85
C ILE A 908 -16.27 -3.35 11.99
N LYS A 909 -15.32 -3.69 11.13
CA LYS A 909 -14.03 -3.01 10.91
C LYS A 909 -13.79 -2.81 9.41
N SER A 910 -14.81 -2.35 8.72
CA SER A 910 -14.80 -2.18 7.27
C SER A 910 -15.91 -1.22 6.83
N TYR A 911 -15.96 -0.93 5.54
CA TYR A 911 -16.81 0.12 4.98
C TYR A 911 -17.86 -0.43 4.00
N GLU A 912 -18.95 0.31 3.84
CA GLU A 912 -19.98 0.10 2.81
C GLU A 912 -20.65 -1.27 2.79
N ASN A 913 -21.00 -1.80 3.96
CA ASN A 913 -21.78 -3.03 4.06
C ASN A 913 -23.24 -2.72 4.42
N TYR A 914 -24.14 -3.61 4.03
CA TYR A 914 -25.59 -3.49 4.21
C TYR A 914 -26.02 -4.53 5.24
N ILE A 915 -26.45 -4.09 6.42
CA ILE A 915 -26.83 -4.96 7.55
C ILE A 915 -28.25 -4.66 7.99
N PHE A 916 -29.21 -5.52 7.65
CA PHE A 916 -30.62 -5.24 7.89
C PHE A 916 -31.44 -6.43 8.38
N ASN A 917 -32.51 -6.16 9.14
CA ASN A 917 -33.43 -7.20 9.63
C ASN A 917 -32.76 -8.35 10.43
N ASN A 918 -31.57 -8.15 10.99
CA ASN A 918 -30.94 -9.17 11.81
C ASN A 918 -31.47 -9.10 13.25
N THR A 919 -31.57 -10.26 13.90
CA THR A 919 -31.91 -10.37 15.31
C THR A 919 -30.64 -10.70 16.09
N VAL A 920 -30.25 -9.84 17.05
CA VAL A 920 -29.04 -9.99 17.86
C VAL A 920 -29.40 -9.96 19.34
N THR A 921 -29.18 -11.09 20.03
CA THR A 921 -29.59 -11.28 21.43
C THR A 921 -28.51 -11.90 22.32
N GLY A 922 -28.61 -11.67 23.63
CA GLY A 922 -27.79 -12.35 24.65
C GLY A 922 -26.29 -12.10 24.60
N SER A 923 -25.83 -11.12 23.82
CA SER A 923 -24.41 -10.87 23.55
C SER A 923 -23.84 -9.80 24.47
N GLN A 924 -22.52 -9.83 24.76
CA GLN A 924 -21.90 -8.72 25.53
C GLN A 924 -22.00 -7.40 24.76
N ARG A 925 -21.93 -7.48 23.42
CA ARG A 925 -22.25 -6.36 22.53
C ARG A 925 -23.11 -6.87 21.38
N GLY A 926 -24.23 -6.22 21.11
CA GLY A 926 -25.02 -6.52 19.92
C GLY A 926 -24.21 -6.18 18.67
N PHE A 927 -23.87 -4.90 18.51
CA PHE A 927 -23.02 -4.41 17.42
C PHE A 927 -21.78 -3.70 17.96
N HIS A 928 -20.63 -3.92 17.32
CA HIS A 928 -19.38 -3.19 17.58
C HIS A 928 -18.87 -2.58 16.28
N LEU A 929 -18.90 -1.25 16.19
CA LEU A 929 -18.35 -0.52 15.07
C LEU A 929 -17.06 0.14 15.51
N THR A 930 -15.99 -0.11 14.77
CA THR A 930 -14.65 0.44 15.04
C THR A 930 -14.43 1.79 14.39
N GLU A 931 -13.25 2.39 14.56
CA GLU A 931 -12.88 3.67 13.94
C GLU A 931 -12.71 3.56 12.43
N GLU A 932 -12.44 2.36 11.93
CA GLU A 932 -12.27 2.05 10.52
C GLU A 932 -13.60 1.80 9.79
N SER A 933 -14.72 1.76 10.51
CA SER A 933 -16.05 1.63 9.91
C SER A 933 -16.50 2.93 9.25
N SER A 934 -17.06 2.86 8.05
CA SER A 934 -17.65 4.01 7.37
C SER A 934 -18.62 3.61 6.26
N GLY A 935 -19.68 4.39 6.05
CA GLY A 935 -20.62 4.18 4.95
C GLY A 935 -21.42 2.89 5.02
N ASN A 936 -21.48 2.21 6.18
CA ASN A 936 -22.32 1.04 6.35
C ASN A 936 -23.78 1.47 6.57
N GLU A 937 -24.71 0.70 6.04
CA GLU A 937 -26.15 0.88 6.21
C GLU A 937 -26.65 -0.19 7.18
N ILE A 938 -27.01 0.20 8.40
CA ILE A 938 -27.48 -0.68 9.48
C ILE A 938 -28.91 -0.33 9.83
N ALA A 939 -29.87 -1.11 9.32
CA ALA A 939 -31.27 -0.74 9.48
C ALA A 939 -32.20 -1.89 9.84
N ARG A 940 -33.28 -1.61 10.59
CA ARG A 940 -34.34 -2.59 10.87
C ARG A 940 -33.88 -3.84 11.65
N ASN A 941 -32.75 -3.76 12.37
CA ASN A 941 -32.27 -4.88 13.20
C ASN A 941 -32.96 -4.87 14.57
N VAL A 942 -33.17 -6.05 15.16
CA VAL A 942 -33.66 -6.24 16.53
C VAL A 942 -32.45 -6.53 17.42
N ILE A 943 -32.12 -5.62 18.34
CA ILE A 943 -30.89 -5.68 19.16
C ILE A 943 -31.28 -5.61 20.64
N VAL A 944 -31.54 -6.76 21.26
CA VAL A 944 -32.24 -6.86 22.55
C VAL A 944 -31.56 -7.86 23.48
N GLY A 945 -31.62 -7.66 24.80
CA GLY A 945 -31.02 -8.59 25.77
C GLY A 945 -29.49 -8.68 25.72
N ASN A 946 -28.81 -7.61 25.27
CA ASN A 946 -27.35 -7.53 25.18
C ASN A 946 -26.81 -6.63 26.31
N ASP A 947 -25.60 -6.88 26.85
CA ASP A 947 -25.00 -5.99 27.87
C ASP A 947 -24.75 -4.57 27.32
N THR A 948 -24.59 -4.45 26.01
CA THR A 948 -24.57 -3.18 25.27
C THR A 948 -25.20 -3.41 23.89
N GLY A 949 -26.20 -2.62 23.51
CA GLY A 949 -26.89 -2.77 22.22
C GLY A 949 -25.96 -2.50 21.04
N MET A 950 -25.60 -1.24 20.83
CA MET A 950 -24.57 -0.82 19.88
C MET A 950 -23.44 -0.09 20.58
N TYR A 951 -22.21 -0.50 20.30
CA TYR A 951 -21.00 0.14 20.76
C TYR A 951 -20.31 0.83 19.58
N LEU A 952 -20.35 2.17 19.56
CA LEU A 952 -19.93 2.98 18.41
C LEU A 952 -18.60 3.71 18.70
N LYS A 953 -17.53 3.17 18.14
CA LYS A 953 -16.19 3.81 18.04
C LYS A 953 -15.98 4.50 16.68
N THR A 954 -17.02 4.69 15.89
CA THR A 954 -16.97 5.23 14.53
C THR A 954 -17.35 6.73 14.45
N SER A 955 -17.16 7.35 13.28
CA SER A 955 -17.60 8.71 12.91
C SER A 955 -19.06 8.73 12.41
N PRO A 956 -19.75 9.87 12.25
CA PRO A 956 -21.18 9.91 11.88
C PRO A 956 -21.51 9.53 10.42
N ASN A 957 -20.59 8.85 9.70
CA ASN A 957 -20.79 8.43 8.31
C ASN A 957 -21.50 7.07 8.15
N GLU A 958 -22.07 6.53 9.22
CA GLU A 958 -22.92 5.33 9.14
C GLU A 958 -24.37 5.75 8.97
N PHE A 959 -25.14 5.01 8.18
CA PHE A 959 -26.59 5.15 8.15
C PHE A 959 -27.18 4.12 9.12
N ILE A 960 -27.71 4.56 10.26
CA ILE A 960 -28.31 3.68 11.27
C ILE A 960 -29.77 4.09 11.47
N ALA A 961 -30.72 3.34 10.95
CA ALA A 961 -32.13 3.72 10.99
C ALA A 961 -33.05 2.55 11.33
N ASN A 962 -34.16 2.82 12.01
CA ASN A 962 -35.20 1.82 12.26
C ASN A 962 -34.76 0.59 13.09
N ASN A 963 -33.68 0.65 13.86
CA ASN A 963 -33.27 -0.47 14.71
C ASN A 963 -34.06 -0.47 16.02
N ILE A 964 -34.44 -1.67 16.48
CA ILE A 964 -35.24 -1.92 17.69
C ILE A 964 -34.31 -2.29 18.86
N PHE A 965 -34.44 -1.55 19.96
CA PHE A 965 -33.67 -1.78 21.21
C PHE A 965 -34.59 -2.10 22.40
N GLN A 966 -34.00 -2.66 23.46
CA GLN A 966 -34.69 -2.99 24.71
C GLN A 966 -35.12 -1.72 25.48
N THR A 967 -36.35 -1.69 26.00
CA THR A 967 -36.97 -0.49 26.61
C THR A 967 -36.73 -0.32 28.11
N ASP A 968 -36.38 -1.39 28.84
CA ASP A 968 -36.16 -1.39 30.28
C ASP A 968 -34.73 -0.95 30.69
N GLN A 969 -33.84 -0.72 29.71
CA GLN A 969 -32.48 -0.24 29.92
C GLN A 969 -32.30 1.21 29.49
N SER A 970 -31.41 1.95 30.19
CA SER A 970 -31.11 3.34 29.82
C SER A 970 -30.58 3.44 28.39
N ASN A 971 -30.92 4.52 27.67
CA ASN A 971 -30.41 4.79 26.31
C ASN A 971 -28.87 4.71 26.21
N ARG A 972 -28.15 4.91 27.32
CA ARG A 972 -26.68 4.82 27.41
C ARG A 972 -26.14 3.39 27.32
N ILE A 973 -26.96 2.38 27.63
CA ILE A 973 -26.63 0.96 27.52
C ILE A 973 -27.03 0.46 26.12
N ASN A 974 -28.16 0.93 25.59
CA ASN A 974 -28.59 0.64 24.23
C ASN A 974 -27.63 1.18 23.17
N ILE A 975 -27.14 2.41 23.35
CA ILE A 975 -26.12 2.99 22.47
C ILE A 975 -25.02 3.61 23.31
N GLN A 976 -23.84 2.99 23.28
CA GLN A 976 -22.66 3.52 23.92
C GLN A 976 -21.77 4.22 22.90
N LEU A 977 -21.53 5.50 23.18
CA LEU A 977 -20.81 6.42 22.32
C LEU A 977 -19.47 6.76 22.95
N THR A 978 -18.43 6.76 22.13
CA THR A 978 -17.13 7.24 22.58
C THR A 978 -17.02 8.75 22.39
N LYS A 979 -16.11 9.40 23.13
CA LYS A 979 -15.90 10.87 23.14
C LYS A 979 -15.67 11.50 21.75
N ARG A 980 -15.35 10.70 20.73
CA ARG A 980 -15.18 11.14 19.35
C ARG A 980 -16.51 11.50 18.66
N TRP A 981 -17.60 10.77 18.93
CA TRP A 981 -18.91 11.03 18.32
C TRP A 981 -19.53 12.35 18.82
N THR A 982 -19.18 12.78 20.04
CA THR A 982 -19.66 14.02 20.66
C THR A 982 -18.90 15.29 20.23
N SER A 983 -17.88 15.18 19.38
CA SER A 983 -16.93 16.27 19.11
C SER A 983 -17.05 16.96 17.74
N GLY A 984 -17.96 16.51 16.86
CA GLY A 984 -18.14 17.06 15.51
C GLY A 984 -19.62 17.31 15.18
N GLY A 985 -20.13 18.50 15.53
CA GLY A 985 -21.49 18.94 15.17
C GLY A 985 -22.61 18.20 15.92
N GLY A 986 -23.68 18.91 16.30
CA GLY A 986 -24.77 18.33 17.07
C GLY A 986 -25.38 17.11 16.38
N ALA A 987 -25.30 15.95 17.02
CA ALA A 987 -26.14 14.82 16.67
C ALA A 987 -27.58 15.17 17.10
N PHE A 988 -28.45 15.47 16.13
CA PHE A 988 -29.88 15.45 16.36
C PHE A 988 -30.33 13.99 16.36
N PHE A 989 -30.48 13.45 17.56
CA PHE A 989 -31.13 12.17 17.74
C PHE A 989 -32.65 12.38 17.61
N HIS A 990 -33.29 11.69 16.69
CA HIS A 990 -34.73 11.42 16.84
C HIS A 990 -34.87 10.18 17.73
N PHE A 991 -34.91 10.41 19.04
CA PHE A 991 -35.32 9.41 20.02
C PHE A 991 -36.84 9.47 20.14
N LYS A 992 -37.55 8.37 19.87
CA LYS A 992 -38.94 8.24 20.29
C LYS A 992 -38.96 7.52 21.65
N SER A 993 -38.90 8.27 22.74
CA SER A 993 -39.22 7.82 24.12
C SER A 993 -39.27 9.02 25.10
N PRO A 994 -40.17 9.02 26.09
CA PRO A 994 -40.95 10.19 26.52
C PRO A 994 -40.30 11.04 27.62
N GLY A 995 -40.66 12.34 27.62
CA GLY A 995 -40.62 13.18 28.83
C GLY A 995 -39.69 14.39 28.81
N GLU A 996 -39.79 15.28 27.83
CA GLU A 996 -39.87 16.75 27.99
C GLU A 996 -40.02 17.43 26.61
N VAL A 997 -41.00 18.33 26.49
CA VAL A 997 -41.58 18.94 25.26
C VAL A 997 -40.63 20.05 24.74
N TRP A 998 -40.44 20.37 23.44
CA TRP A 998 -41.35 20.96 22.41
C TRP A 998 -40.72 20.78 20.99
N SER A 999 -41.39 20.58 19.83
CA SER A 999 -42.80 20.63 19.38
C SER A 999 -43.01 19.96 17.98
N GLY A 1000 -44.03 19.09 17.84
CA GLY A 1000 -44.83 18.72 16.62
C GLY A 1000 -44.16 17.98 15.43
N LEU A 1001 -44.68 16.94 14.76
CA LEU A 1001 -46.04 16.37 14.60
C LEU A 1001 -45.98 14.84 14.33
N TRP A 1002 -47.12 14.17 14.53
CA TRP A 1002 -47.32 12.75 14.79
C TRP A 1002 -47.77 11.93 13.56
N GLU A 1003 -47.40 10.64 13.49
CA GLU A 1003 -48.36 9.52 13.38
C GLU A 1003 -47.70 8.18 13.78
N GLN A 1004 -48.49 7.24 14.30
CA GLN A 1004 -48.09 5.89 14.73
C GLN A 1004 -48.17 4.88 13.57
N PRO A 1005 -47.50 3.73 13.69
CA PRO A 1005 -48.26 2.48 13.56
C PRO A 1005 -48.25 1.71 14.88
N GLN A 1006 -49.43 1.29 15.31
CA GLN A 1006 -49.62 0.34 16.40
C GLN A 1006 -49.00 -1.01 16.02
N THR A 1007 -48.22 -1.58 16.93
CA THR A 1007 -48.07 -3.03 17.08
C THR A 1007 -48.31 -3.33 18.56
N ASP A 1008 -49.11 -4.36 18.85
CA ASP A 1008 -49.90 -4.52 20.09
C ASP A 1008 -49.14 -4.66 21.42
N ASP A 1009 -47.79 -4.68 21.44
CA ASP A 1009 -47.03 -5.13 22.63
C ASP A 1009 -46.14 -4.07 23.32
N GLY A 1010 -46.17 -2.80 22.93
CA GLY A 1010 -45.68 -1.67 23.76
C GLY A 1010 -44.19 -1.62 24.19
N ASN A 1011 -43.29 -2.46 23.65
CA ASN A 1011 -41.95 -2.70 24.25
C ASN A 1011 -40.71 -2.33 23.40
N TRP A 1012 -40.78 -1.38 22.46
CA TRP A 1012 -39.66 -1.13 21.52
C TRP A 1012 -39.28 0.35 21.33
N MET A 1013 -37.97 0.64 21.26
CA MET A 1013 -37.42 1.97 20.93
C MET A 1013 -36.76 1.96 19.54
N THR A 1014 -37.14 2.90 18.67
CA THR A 1014 -36.57 3.06 17.32
C THR A 1014 -35.53 4.19 17.31
N VAL A 1015 -34.34 3.92 16.76
CA VAL A 1015 -33.27 4.93 16.65
C VAL A 1015 -33.03 5.29 15.18
N PHE A 1016 -32.97 6.59 14.91
CA PHE A 1016 -32.59 7.18 13.63
C PHE A 1016 -31.32 8.02 13.79
N LEU A 1017 -30.30 7.65 13.03
CA LEU A 1017 -29.03 8.33 12.83
C LEU A 1017 -28.77 8.26 11.31
N ALA A 1018 -29.31 9.23 10.59
CA ALA A 1018 -29.01 9.43 9.18
C ALA A 1018 -27.99 10.57 9.06
N ARG A 1019 -27.27 10.60 7.94
CA ARG A 1019 -26.61 11.82 7.49
C ARG A 1019 -27.61 12.97 7.37
#